data_AF-L8GQU5-F1
#
_entry.id   AF-L8GQU5-F1
#
_cell.length_a   1.000
_cell.length_b   1.000
_cell.length_c   1.000
_cell.angle_alpha   90.00
_cell.angle_beta   90.00
_cell.angle_gamma   90.00
#
_symmetry.space_group_name_H-M   'P 1'
#
loop_
_entity.id
_entity.type
_entity.pdbx_description
1 polymer ?
#
loop_
_entity_poly.entity_id
_entity_poly.type
_entity_poly.pdbx_seq_one_letter_code
_entity_poly.pdbx_strand_id
1 'polypeptide(L)'
;MSRDPNVIRIKPYHYIHVLDNNTNVTRVEVGPNTYTRQDAKNQPVFDGHHNVKVRFGDEEIRFEQEPFPLYPGELLRGKVSALQVVGPDAALRLRAIRDFEDKVAGDEWLFRGPATYKPRVEVQVVEIIRSTIVKPNTALKLRARKAAVDSAGTKREAGEEWLVRTVGAYLPGVDEEIVQTVPAKVLTDKKALHLRATKTFTDVYGTKRKAGEEWLVTLDDAETHLPDVYEEVVGEVRITTLSNRQYTVVLDPLDKNGHPQLGLKHLRVGPASFFLRPGERLEAGIQNIYVLAAEEALLLRSREAYQDGALARKPGDRWMIVGPCDYVPPIEVDVLETRRSIPLDENEGIYVRDLNTGKVRAVIGESYMLKADEELWEKQLPQVVEDLLSRERTSGEVRSATWSNARGGVQPAVSARDKTRLVTYRAPHGAAVQIYDYKEKKARIVFGPELVTLGPEEQFTVADLSGDVPKRPNVIKSLALQLGPDYMTDIVTVETADHARLSLKLSYNWHFEVDKANPQSAASIFRVPDFVGDGCKAIASRVRGAVAQASFDDFHKMSSDVIRAAVRNRFFFSANHLVITNIDIQSVEPVDQRTRDSLQKSVQLAIEITTKSQEASAKHEAARLEQEAKGRLERQKINDEAEAEKARKSLLQLQAQSAAVESTGQATAEAKARAEAAQIEGEAAVTMSKLKAQSTKIKSADSSSSRRSSSRRSTTARPWPSSRSTRPESWLPSSPRSSRRSSTPSVPRPSRRSPRPAPRCRPSCSRAWASRAS
;
A
#
# COMPACT_ATOMS: atom_id res chain seq x y z
N MET A 1 -56.13 63.24 89.75
CA MET A 1 -56.49 63.19 91.18
C MET A 1 -55.93 64.44 91.86
N SER A 2 -56.77 65.22 92.55
CA SER A 2 -56.38 66.40 93.35
C SER A 2 -57.48 66.75 94.37
N ARG A 3 -57.14 66.58 95.66
CA ARG A 3 -57.45 67.41 96.85
C ARG A 3 -58.89 67.93 97.05
N ASP A 4 -59.81 67.01 97.31
CA ASP A 4 -60.79 67.02 98.41
C ASP A 4 -61.50 65.65 98.39
N PRO A 5 -61.51 64.83 99.46
CA PRO A 5 -62.01 63.44 99.38
C PRO A 5 -63.52 63.29 99.17
N ASN A 6 -64.27 64.39 99.05
CA ASN A 6 -65.72 64.39 98.91
C ASN A 6 -66.25 64.90 97.56
N VAL A 7 -65.39 65.24 96.57
CA VAL A 7 -65.84 65.74 95.25
C VAL A 7 -64.96 65.24 94.11
N ILE A 8 -65.53 64.51 93.13
CA ILE A 8 -64.80 64.02 91.93
C ILE A 8 -65.35 64.70 90.67
N ARG A 9 -64.51 65.46 89.95
CA ARG A 9 -64.88 66.08 88.67
C ARG A 9 -64.58 65.15 87.49
N ILE A 10 -65.62 64.65 86.86
CA ILE A 10 -65.58 63.76 85.69
C ILE A 10 -65.68 64.62 84.42
N LYS A 11 -64.71 64.49 83.50
CA LYS A 11 -64.66 65.24 82.22
C LYS A 11 -65.71 64.70 81.22
N PRO A 12 -66.08 65.46 80.17
CA PRO A 12 -66.93 64.94 79.08
C PRO A 12 -66.36 63.63 78.50
N TYR A 13 -67.24 62.67 78.23
CA TYR A 13 -66.91 61.33 77.68
C TYR A 13 -65.94 60.49 78.53
N HIS A 14 -65.81 60.83 79.82
CA HIS A 14 -65.12 60.01 80.82
C HIS A 14 -66.14 59.49 81.83
N TYR A 15 -65.86 58.36 82.47
CA TYR A 15 -66.71 57.77 83.50
C TYR A 15 -65.87 57.21 84.64
N ILE A 16 -66.51 57.00 85.79
CA ILE A 16 -65.93 56.32 86.95
C ILE A 16 -66.89 55.27 87.48
N HIS A 17 -66.37 54.25 88.18
CA HIS A 17 -67.17 53.29 88.94
C HIS A 17 -67.16 53.70 90.42
N VAL A 18 -68.34 53.76 91.04
CA VAL A 18 -68.51 54.09 92.46
C VAL A 18 -69.15 52.91 93.15
N LEU A 19 -68.43 52.29 94.09
CA LEU A 19 -68.92 51.22 94.96
C LEU A 19 -69.54 51.83 96.22
N ASP A 20 -70.80 51.51 96.49
CA ASP A 20 -71.46 51.81 97.75
C ASP A 20 -71.18 50.70 98.76
N ASN A 21 -70.37 50.98 99.77
CA ASN A 21 -69.89 49.98 100.73
C ASN A 21 -71.00 49.45 101.67
N ASN A 22 -72.16 50.11 101.77
CA ASN A 22 -73.25 49.64 102.62
C ASN A 22 -74.12 48.60 101.92
N THR A 23 -74.35 48.77 100.61
CA THR A 23 -75.18 47.88 99.79
C THR A 23 -74.35 46.95 98.92
N ASN A 24 -73.03 47.15 98.88
CA ASN A 24 -72.09 46.52 97.95
C ASN A 24 -72.45 46.71 96.47
N VAL A 25 -73.21 47.77 96.16
CA VAL A 25 -73.66 48.07 94.80
C VAL A 25 -72.64 48.95 94.09
N THR A 26 -72.18 48.52 92.92
CA THR A 26 -71.27 49.32 92.09
C THR A 26 -72.04 49.98 90.96
N ARG A 27 -71.98 51.31 90.83
CA ARG A 27 -72.62 52.07 89.75
C ARG A 27 -71.64 52.87 88.91
N VAL A 28 -71.99 53.16 87.66
CA VAL A 28 -71.24 54.04 86.76
C VAL A 28 -71.76 55.47 86.88
N GLU A 29 -70.83 56.42 86.93
CA GLU A 29 -71.11 57.86 86.82
C GLU A 29 -70.40 58.42 85.59
N VAL A 30 -71.13 59.07 84.69
CA VAL A 30 -70.62 59.60 83.41
C VAL A 30 -70.50 61.12 83.47
N GLY A 31 -69.41 61.67 82.94
CA GLY A 31 -69.20 63.11 82.86
C GLY A 31 -69.83 63.76 81.60
N PRO A 32 -69.94 65.10 81.54
CA PRO A 32 -69.35 66.06 82.46
C PRO A 32 -70.19 66.24 83.73
N ASN A 33 -69.69 65.74 84.85
CA ASN A 33 -70.39 65.80 86.13
C ASN A 33 -69.37 66.01 87.26
N THR A 34 -69.72 66.83 88.25
CA THR A 34 -68.93 67.00 89.47
C THR A 34 -69.67 66.28 90.58
N TYR A 35 -69.24 65.04 90.84
CA TYR A 35 -69.99 64.07 91.62
C TYR A 35 -69.96 64.40 93.12
N THR A 36 -71.14 64.67 93.70
CA THR A 36 -71.47 64.81 95.14
C THR A 36 -72.78 64.05 95.43
N ARG A 37 -72.92 63.45 96.62
CA ARG A 37 -73.87 62.35 96.95
C ARG A 37 -75.37 62.70 96.76
N GLN A 38 -76.12 61.76 96.15
CA GLN A 38 -77.58 61.69 95.79
C GLN A 38 -77.97 62.35 94.44
N ASP A 39 -78.20 61.56 93.37
CA ASP A 39 -79.40 60.81 92.89
C ASP A 39 -80.27 61.68 91.96
N ALA A 40 -80.65 61.35 90.72
CA ALA A 40 -80.40 60.23 89.79
C ALA A 40 -80.90 60.67 88.38
N LYS A 41 -80.43 60.04 87.27
CA LYS A 41 -81.22 59.60 86.07
C LYS A 41 -80.35 59.26 84.83
N ASN A 42 -80.24 57.96 84.51
CA ASN A 42 -80.64 57.31 83.24
C ASN A 42 -80.18 55.84 83.25
N GLN A 43 -81.10 54.90 83.47
CA GLN A 43 -80.80 53.64 84.14
C GLN A 43 -80.70 52.39 83.21
N PRO A 44 -79.63 51.57 83.32
CA PRO A 44 -79.57 50.19 82.80
C PRO A 44 -80.49 49.24 83.59
N VAL A 45 -80.73 48.03 83.10
CA VAL A 45 -81.57 47.05 83.82
C VAL A 45 -80.83 46.56 85.07
N PHE A 46 -81.42 46.82 86.23
CA PHE A 46 -80.85 46.42 87.51
C PHE A 46 -81.45 45.10 88.02
N ASP A 47 -80.66 44.32 88.76
CA ASP A 47 -81.16 43.20 89.54
C ASP A 47 -81.88 43.68 90.83
N GLY A 48 -82.46 42.75 91.60
CA GLY A 48 -83.18 43.07 92.85
C GLY A 48 -82.32 43.75 93.92
N HIS A 49 -81.00 43.80 93.73
CA HIS A 49 -80.03 44.47 94.60
C HIS A 49 -79.49 45.77 93.99
N HIS A 50 -80.06 46.30 92.91
CA HIS A 50 -79.62 47.51 92.20
C HIS A 50 -78.23 47.40 91.53
N ASN A 51 -77.73 46.19 91.23
CA ASN A 51 -76.56 46.00 90.38
C ASN A 51 -76.94 45.92 88.90
N VAL A 52 -76.08 46.41 88.01
CA VAL A 52 -76.31 46.33 86.55
C VAL A 52 -76.33 44.85 86.14
N LYS A 53 -77.42 44.41 85.51
CA LYS A 53 -77.55 43.03 85.04
C LYS A 53 -76.75 42.83 83.77
N VAL A 54 -75.57 42.23 83.90
CA VAL A 54 -74.68 41.87 82.79
C VAL A 54 -75.01 40.47 82.27
N ARG A 55 -74.96 40.27 80.94
CA ARG A 55 -75.03 38.95 80.32
C ARG A 55 -73.66 38.27 80.42
N PHE A 56 -73.43 37.55 81.52
CA PHE A 56 -72.16 36.86 81.76
C PHE A 56 -71.90 35.78 80.70
N GLY A 57 -70.69 35.79 80.10
CA GLY A 57 -70.26 34.82 79.09
C GLY A 57 -70.74 35.12 77.66
N ASP A 58 -71.49 36.21 77.46
CA ASP A 58 -71.98 36.67 76.16
C ASP A 58 -71.12 37.81 75.60
N GLU A 59 -71.22 38.04 74.30
CA GLU A 59 -70.53 39.14 73.62
C GLU A 59 -71.55 40.06 72.96
N GLU A 60 -71.23 41.35 72.87
CA GLU A 60 -72.05 42.32 72.17
C GLU A 60 -71.16 43.13 71.21
N ILE A 61 -71.57 43.18 69.94
CA ILE A 61 -70.93 44.02 68.93
C ILE A 61 -71.69 45.34 68.88
N ARG A 62 -71.01 46.43 69.22
CA ARG A 62 -71.55 47.80 69.15
C ARG A 62 -71.05 48.47 67.87
N PHE A 63 -71.98 49.00 67.07
CA PHE A 63 -71.67 49.75 65.84
C PHE A 63 -71.53 51.25 66.16
N GLU A 64 -71.46 52.10 65.12
CA GLU A 64 -71.40 53.56 65.29
C GLU A 64 -72.55 54.07 66.18
N GLN A 65 -72.19 54.66 67.32
CA GLN A 65 -73.10 55.25 68.30
C GLN A 65 -72.36 56.30 69.14
N GLU A 66 -73.11 57.05 69.97
CA GLU A 66 -72.52 58.01 70.90
C GLU A 66 -71.53 57.34 71.88
N PRO A 67 -70.42 58.00 72.25
CA PRO A 67 -69.44 57.43 73.18
C PRO A 67 -70.10 56.97 74.49
N PHE A 68 -69.93 55.70 74.82
CA PHE A 68 -70.59 55.07 75.97
C PHE A 68 -69.57 54.58 77.01
N PRO A 69 -69.93 54.63 78.30
CA PRO A 69 -69.12 54.02 79.36
C PRO A 69 -69.25 52.49 79.33
N LEU A 70 -68.27 51.78 79.90
CA LEU A 70 -68.45 50.36 80.23
C LEU A 70 -69.04 50.24 81.63
N TYR A 71 -70.12 49.48 81.76
CA TYR A 71 -70.74 49.20 83.05
C TYR A 71 -69.92 48.20 83.87
N PRO A 72 -70.06 48.17 85.21
CA PRO A 72 -69.31 47.23 86.05
C PRO A 72 -69.62 45.78 85.64
N GLY A 73 -68.58 45.03 85.28
CA GLY A 73 -68.68 43.67 84.74
C GLY A 73 -68.63 43.58 83.21
N GLU A 74 -68.81 44.68 82.48
CA GLU A 74 -68.51 44.74 81.05
C GLU A 74 -67.01 44.91 80.80
N LEU A 75 -66.48 44.20 79.81
CA LEU A 75 -65.08 44.31 79.39
C LEU A 75 -65.05 44.58 77.88
N LEU A 76 -64.23 45.55 77.46
CA LEU A 76 -64.01 45.78 76.04
C LEU A 76 -63.19 44.62 75.46
N ARG A 77 -63.83 43.79 74.64
CA ARG A 77 -63.17 42.69 73.94
C ARG A 77 -62.72 43.16 72.56
N GLY A 78 -61.41 43.37 72.41
CA GLY A 78 -60.76 43.81 71.17
C GLY A 78 -60.56 45.33 71.07
N LYS A 79 -60.08 45.79 69.90
CA LYS A 79 -59.95 47.23 69.55
C LYS A 79 -61.07 47.61 68.59
N VAL A 80 -61.41 48.89 68.54
CA VAL A 80 -62.32 49.45 67.54
C VAL A 80 -61.76 49.11 66.14
N SER A 81 -62.51 48.33 65.37
CA SER A 81 -62.10 47.78 64.08
C SER A 81 -63.05 48.26 62.99
N ALA A 82 -62.53 48.63 61.81
CA ALA A 82 -63.35 49.02 60.68
C ALA A 82 -64.16 47.82 60.16
N LEU A 83 -65.38 48.08 59.67
CA LEU A 83 -66.21 47.04 59.05
C LEU A 83 -65.54 46.50 57.79
N GLN A 84 -65.63 45.19 57.59
CA GLN A 84 -65.00 44.52 56.45
C GLN A 84 -65.81 44.76 55.17
N VAL A 85 -65.22 45.47 54.21
CA VAL A 85 -65.81 45.70 52.88
C VAL A 85 -65.41 44.57 51.94
N VAL A 86 -66.40 43.95 51.30
CA VAL A 86 -66.21 42.84 50.35
C VAL A 86 -66.41 43.39 48.93
N GLY A 87 -65.40 43.20 48.08
CA GLY A 87 -65.45 43.64 46.67
C GLY A 87 -66.40 42.78 45.80
N PRO A 88 -66.71 43.22 44.56
CA PRO A 88 -67.66 42.53 43.67
C PRO A 88 -67.22 41.12 43.24
N ASP A 89 -65.91 40.88 43.16
CA ASP A 89 -65.29 39.60 42.79
C ASP A 89 -64.85 38.76 43.99
N ALA A 90 -65.39 39.06 45.17
CA ALA A 90 -65.04 38.37 46.40
C ALA A 90 -66.29 38.01 47.21
N ALA A 91 -66.15 36.96 48.02
CA ALA A 91 -67.11 36.59 49.04
C ALA A 91 -66.41 36.22 50.33
N LEU A 92 -67.07 36.46 51.46
CA LEU A 92 -66.65 35.91 52.74
C LEU A 92 -67.31 34.56 52.92
N ARG A 93 -66.51 33.54 53.20
CA ARG A 93 -67.02 32.27 53.71
C ARG A 93 -67.28 32.44 55.19
N LEU A 94 -68.55 32.34 55.55
CA LEU A 94 -69.04 32.48 56.92
C LEU A 94 -69.38 31.10 57.46
N ARG A 95 -69.16 30.91 58.77
CA ARG A 95 -69.52 29.70 59.49
C ARG A 95 -70.27 30.05 60.77
N ALA A 96 -71.41 29.42 61.01
CA ALA A 96 -72.12 29.55 62.28
C ALA A 96 -71.35 28.81 63.38
N ILE A 97 -71.03 29.50 64.48
CA ILE A 97 -70.39 28.89 65.66
C ILE A 97 -71.40 28.51 66.75
N ARG A 98 -72.62 29.04 66.67
CA ARG A 98 -73.77 28.74 67.55
C ARG A 98 -75.03 28.69 66.69
N ASP A 99 -76.05 28.03 67.19
CA ASP A 99 -77.37 28.03 66.54
C ASP A 99 -77.99 29.43 66.65
N PHE A 100 -78.41 30.00 65.53
CA PHE A 100 -79.09 31.29 65.51
C PHE A 100 -80.03 31.39 64.31
N GLU A 101 -81.20 32.00 64.49
CA GLU A 101 -82.23 32.11 63.45
C GLU A 101 -82.48 30.74 62.78
N ASP A 102 -82.27 30.64 61.47
CA ASP A 102 -82.45 29.44 60.63
C ASP A 102 -81.14 28.67 60.39
N LYS A 103 -80.07 28.95 61.14
CA LYS A 103 -78.73 28.36 60.98
C LYS A 103 -78.34 27.49 62.17
N VAL A 104 -77.80 26.32 61.86
CA VAL A 104 -77.27 25.37 62.85
C VAL A 104 -75.74 25.57 62.96
N ALA A 105 -75.19 25.34 64.15
CA ALA A 105 -73.76 25.39 64.40
C ALA A 105 -73.02 24.47 63.42
N GLY A 106 -72.04 25.03 62.70
CA GLY A 106 -71.29 24.37 61.65
C GLY A 106 -71.77 24.65 60.22
N ASP A 107 -72.94 25.28 60.04
CA ASP A 107 -73.41 25.70 58.72
C ASP A 107 -72.45 26.73 58.10
N GLU A 108 -72.19 26.58 56.80
CA GLU A 108 -71.33 27.47 56.04
C GLU A 108 -72.08 28.10 54.87
N TRP A 109 -71.88 29.40 54.63
CA TRP A 109 -72.47 30.13 53.51
C TRP A 109 -71.55 31.25 53.03
N LEU A 110 -71.84 31.77 51.83
CA LEU A 110 -71.10 32.88 51.25
C LEU A 110 -71.84 34.20 51.44
N PHE A 111 -71.15 35.20 51.97
CA PHE A 111 -71.55 36.59 51.88
C PHE A 111 -70.89 37.22 50.65
N ARG A 112 -71.64 37.34 49.55
CA ARG A 112 -71.15 37.84 48.25
C ARG A 112 -71.10 39.36 48.25
N GLY A 113 -70.01 39.95 47.74
CA GLY A 113 -69.93 41.40 47.51
C GLY A 113 -70.65 41.84 46.22
N PRO A 114 -70.71 43.17 45.94
CA PRO A 114 -70.13 44.25 46.72
C PRO A 114 -71.01 44.65 47.91
N ALA A 115 -70.55 44.40 49.13
CA ALA A 115 -71.30 44.72 50.35
C ALA A 115 -70.37 44.85 51.57
N THR A 116 -70.79 45.65 52.56
CA THR A 116 -70.08 45.77 53.84
C THR A 116 -70.63 44.72 54.81
N TYR A 117 -69.77 43.82 55.26
CA TYR A 117 -70.17 42.77 56.21
C TYR A 117 -70.33 43.37 57.61
N LYS A 118 -71.53 43.19 58.19
CA LYS A 118 -71.80 43.51 59.59
C LYS A 118 -71.55 42.26 60.43
N PRO A 119 -70.47 42.20 61.23
CA PRO A 119 -70.16 41.02 62.02
C PRO A 119 -71.25 40.75 63.06
N ARG A 120 -71.50 39.46 63.29
CA ARG A 120 -72.40 38.92 64.31
C ARG A 120 -71.59 38.04 65.25
N VAL A 121 -72.02 37.92 66.51
CA VAL A 121 -71.28 37.13 67.51
C VAL A 121 -71.40 35.64 67.26
N GLU A 122 -72.46 35.20 66.59
CA GLU A 122 -72.76 33.82 66.25
C GLU A 122 -72.07 33.35 64.97
N VAL A 123 -71.42 34.25 64.23
CA VAL A 123 -70.87 33.99 62.90
C VAL A 123 -69.37 34.28 62.84
N GLN A 124 -68.60 33.27 62.47
CA GLN A 124 -67.17 33.39 62.23
C GLN A 124 -66.87 33.57 60.74
N VAL A 125 -66.03 34.55 60.40
CA VAL A 125 -65.43 34.67 59.06
C VAL A 125 -64.31 33.65 58.95
N VAL A 126 -64.45 32.67 58.04
CA VAL A 126 -63.46 31.61 57.81
C VAL A 126 -62.36 32.09 56.86
N GLU A 127 -62.75 32.56 55.67
CA GLU A 127 -61.82 33.00 54.63
C GLU A 127 -62.47 33.96 53.63
N ILE A 128 -61.64 34.67 52.86
CA ILE A 128 -62.07 35.50 51.73
C ILE A 128 -61.85 34.70 50.44
N ILE A 129 -62.94 34.31 49.78
CA ILE A 129 -62.92 33.64 48.49
C ILE A 129 -62.92 34.70 47.39
N ARG A 130 -62.01 34.56 46.42
CA ARG A 130 -61.96 35.43 45.24
C ARG A 130 -62.40 34.65 44.00
N SER A 131 -63.00 35.34 43.04
CA SER A 131 -63.33 34.75 41.76
C SER A 131 -62.07 34.34 40.99
N THR A 132 -62.15 33.21 40.29
CA THR A 132 -61.10 32.72 39.39
C THR A 132 -61.50 33.02 37.96
N ILE A 133 -60.62 33.69 37.20
CA ILE A 133 -60.91 34.10 35.82
C ILE A 133 -60.74 32.89 34.88
N VAL A 134 -61.83 32.46 34.26
CA VAL A 134 -61.86 31.48 33.17
C VAL A 134 -61.57 32.21 31.86
N LYS A 135 -60.43 31.91 31.24
CA LYS A 135 -60.04 32.49 29.95
C LYS A 135 -60.74 31.73 28.80
N PRO A 136 -60.86 32.33 27.60
CA PRO A 136 -61.24 31.58 26.40
C PRO A 136 -60.33 30.35 26.21
N ASN A 137 -60.88 29.24 25.71
CA ASN A 137 -60.19 27.96 25.52
C ASN A 137 -59.62 27.35 26.83
N THR A 138 -60.20 27.71 27.97
CA THR A 138 -59.92 27.07 29.26
C THR A 138 -61.24 26.74 29.97
N ALA A 139 -61.21 25.73 30.84
CA ALA A 139 -62.31 25.43 31.75
C ALA A 139 -61.79 25.20 33.16
N LEU A 140 -62.64 25.44 34.16
CA LEU A 140 -62.34 25.09 35.54
C LEU A 140 -62.92 23.72 35.85
N LYS A 141 -62.05 22.81 36.29
CA LYS A 141 -62.46 21.54 36.86
C LYS A 141 -62.81 21.73 38.32
N LEU A 142 -64.07 21.47 38.64
CA LEU A 142 -64.61 21.54 39.99
C LEU A 142 -64.83 20.14 40.55
N ARG A 143 -64.82 20.04 41.87
CA ARG A 143 -65.20 18.85 42.64
C ARG A 143 -66.17 19.25 43.74
N ALA A 144 -67.26 18.51 43.90
CA ALA A 144 -68.21 18.72 44.98
C ALA A 144 -67.66 18.19 46.31
N ARG A 145 -67.55 19.03 47.33
CA ARG A 145 -67.18 18.63 48.71
C ARG A 145 -68.31 17.88 49.41
N LYS A 146 -69.55 18.30 49.13
CA LYS A 146 -70.79 17.70 49.64
C LYS A 146 -71.82 17.67 48.52
N ALA A 147 -72.89 16.90 48.71
CA ALA A 147 -74.01 16.91 47.79
C ALA A 147 -74.65 18.31 47.78
N ALA A 148 -74.56 18.99 46.64
CA ALA A 148 -74.97 20.38 46.49
C ALA A 148 -75.49 20.63 45.08
N VAL A 149 -76.11 21.80 44.88
CA VAL A 149 -76.52 22.26 43.55
C VAL A 149 -75.42 23.17 43.03
N ASP A 150 -74.90 22.87 41.84
CA ASP A 150 -73.86 23.68 41.21
C ASP A 150 -74.41 25.04 40.73
N SER A 151 -73.52 25.93 40.29
CA SER A 151 -73.89 27.24 39.75
C SER A 151 -74.85 27.21 38.55
N ALA A 152 -74.95 26.07 37.85
CA ALA A 152 -75.81 25.87 36.67
C ALA A 152 -77.16 25.24 37.03
N GLY A 153 -77.42 24.93 38.31
CA GLY A 153 -78.66 24.31 38.78
C GLY A 153 -78.67 22.77 38.71
N THR A 154 -77.54 22.13 38.40
CA THR A 154 -77.42 20.66 38.37
C THR A 154 -77.12 20.13 39.77
N LYS A 155 -77.83 19.08 40.18
CA LYS A 155 -77.54 18.38 41.45
C LYS A 155 -76.26 17.57 41.29
N ARG A 156 -75.29 17.80 42.17
CA ARG A 156 -73.99 17.10 42.21
C ARG A 156 -73.90 16.22 43.43
N GLU A 157 -73.35 15.02 43.25
CA GLU A 157 -73.04 14.11 44.35
C GLU A 157 -71.70 14.48 45.01
N ALA A 158 -71.50 14.07 46.26
CA ALA A 158 -70.24 14.32 46.95
C ALA A 158 -69.07 13.61 46.23
N GLY A 159 -68.02 14.35 45.89
CA GLY A 159 -66.86 13.87 45.16
C GLY A 159 -67.02 13.86 43.63
N GLU A 160 -68.20 14.21 43.09
CA GLU A 160 -68.41 14.34 41.65
C GLU A 160 -67.54 15.48 41.08
N GLU A 161 -66.98 15.27 39.89
CA GLU A 161 -66.16 16.26 39.18
C GLU A 161 -66.85 16.70 37.89
N TRP A 162 -66.79 17.98 37.57
CA TRP A 162 -67.34 18.55 36.33
C TRP A 162 -66.52 19.75 35.85
N LEU A 163 -66.77 20.18 34.60
CA LEU A 163 -66.11 21.35 34.00
C LEU A 163 -67.05 22.54 33.91
N VAL A 164 -66.57 23.71 34.31
CA VAL A 164 -67.19 25.00 34.04
C VAL A 164 -66.48 25.67 32.86
N ARG A 165 -67.22 25.84 31.76
CA ARG A 165 -66.72 26.38 30.48
C ARG A 165 -67.05 27.86 30.24
N THR A 166 -67.87 28.45 31.12
CA THR A 166 -68.30 29.85 30.98
C THR A 166 -67.11 30.79 31.19
N VAL A 167 -66.78 31.55 30.14
CA VAL A 167 -65.70 32.56 30.17
C VAL A 167 -66.10 33.71 31.09
N GLY A 168 -65.20 34.11 31.99
CA GLY A 168 -65.44 35.19 32.94
C GLY A 168 -64.96 34.85 34.35
N ALA A 169 -65.30 35.72 35.30
CA ALA A 169 -64.99 35.51 36.71
C ALA A 169 -65.92 34.45 37.31
N TYR A 170 -65.38 33.30 37.70
CA TYR A 170 -66.13 32.24 38.37
C TYR A 170 -65.88 32.30 39.89
N LEU A 171 -66.94 32.54 40.66
CA LEU A 171 -66.89 32.52 42.12
C LEU A 171 -67.40 31.16 42.62
N PRO A 172 -66.54 30.30 43.18
CA PRO A 172 -66.95 28.97 43.62
C PRO A 172 -67.93 29.04 44.79
N GLY A 173 -68.91 28.14 44.81
CA GLY A 173 -69.80 27.90 45.94
C GLY A 173 -69.07 27.37 47.18
N VAL A 174 -69.77 27.28 48.32
CA VAL A 174 -69.20 26.76 49.58
C VAL A 174 -68.73 25.31 49.42
N ASP A 175 -69.54 24.51 48.74
CA ASP A 175 -69.31 23.08 48.53
C ASP A 175 -68.59 22.78 47.22
N GLU A 176 -68.12 23.81 46.49
CA GLU A 176 -67.38 23.65 45.25
C GLU A 176 -65.88 23.84 45.50
N GLU A 177 -65.10 22.84 45.13
CA GLU A 177 -63.65 22.90 45.19
C GLU A 177 -63.08 23.05 43.78
N ILE A 178 -62.29 24.10 43.55
CA ILE A 178 -61.54 24.24 42.29
C ILE A 178 -60.35 23.29 42.34
N VAL A 179 -60.36 22.26 41.47
CA VAL A 179 -59.29 21.26 41.37
C VAL A 179 -58.17 21.79 40.47
N GLN A 180 -58.50 22.16 39.23
CA GLN A 180 -57.51 22.65 38.26
C GLN A 180 -58.16 23.43 37.10
N THR A 181 -57.36 24.23 36.40
CA THR A 181 -57.74 24.84 35.13
C THR A 181 -57.29 23.93 33.97
N VAL A 182 -58.23 23.48 33.15
CA VAL A 182 -57.98 22.60 31.99
C VAL A 182 -57.90 23.45 30.72
N PRO A 183 -56.75 23.49 30.03
CA PRO A 183 -56.64 24.15 28.74
C PRO A 183 -57.19 23.26 27.61
N ALA A 184 -57.81 23.87 26.60
CA ALA A 184 -58.19 23.17 25.39
C ALA A 184 -56.96 22.77 24.57
N LYS A 185 -57.06 21.62 23.90
CA LYS A 185 -56.07 21.09 22.97
C LYS A 185 -56.38 21.59 21.57
N VAL A 186 -55.40 22.20 20.92
CA VAL A 186 -55.53 22.70 19.55
C VAL A 186 -55.28 21.56 18.57
N LEU A 187 -56.25 21.30 17.71
CA LEU A 187 -56.20 20.28 16.67
C LEU A 187 -55.78 20.95 15.35
N THR A 188 -55.05 20.21 14.52
CA THR A 188 -54.62 20.71 13.20
C THR A 188 -54.84 19.62 12.16
N ASP A 189 -54.75 19.97 10.88
CA ASP A 189 -54.72 19.01 9.75
C ASP A 189 -53.71 17.86 9.98
N LYS A 190 -52.62 18.15 10.69
CA LYS A 190 -51.55 17.21 11.02
C LYS A 190 -51.63 16.54 12.38
N LYS A 191 -52.58 16.93 13.23
CA LYS A 191 -52.66 16.51 14.64
C LYS A 191 -54.09 16.14 15.03
N ALA A 192 -54.28 14.90 15.41
CA ALA A 192 -55.49 14.40 16.04
C ALA A 192 -55.24 14.10 17.53
N LEU A 193 -56.29 14.16 18.33
CA LEU A 193 -56.23 13.86 19.77
C LEU A 193 -56.78 12.46 20.02
N HIS A 194 -55.99 11.60 20.67
CA HIS A 194 -56.40 10.26 21.06
C HIS A 194 -56.95 10.27 22.48
N LEU A 195 -58.22 9.92 22.58
CA LEU A 195 -58.99 9.91 23.83
C LEU A 195 -59.43 8.50 24.19
N ARG A 196 -59.57 8.27 25.49
CA ARG A 196 -60.14 7.07 26.09
C ARG A 196 -61.23 7.44 27.08
N ALA A 197 -62.38 6.76 27.01
CA ALA A 197 -63.47 6.97 27.96
C ALA A 197 -63.19 6.25 29.29
N THR A 198 -63.20 6.98 30.41
CA THR A 198 -63.06 6.38 31.76
C THR A 198 -64.37 5.79 32.27
N LYS A 199 -65.51 6.35 31.86
CA LYS A 199 -66.88 5.88 32.16
C LYS A 199 -67.73 5.93 30.90
N THR A 200 -68.91 5.30 30.93
CA THR A 200 -69.88 5.43 29.84
C THR A 200 -70.57 6.78 29.95
N PHE A 201 -70.40 7.64 28.94
CA PHE A 201 -70.98 8.98 28.89
C PHE A 201 -71.29 9.39 27.44
N THR A 202 -71.95 10.53 27.27
CA THR A 202 -72.16 11.13 25.95
C THR A 202 -71.18 12.28 25.79
N ASP A 203 -70.38 12.24 24.73
CA ASP A 203 -69.40 13.28 24.44
C ASP A 203 -70.05 14.60 24.00
N VAL A 204 -69.22 15.65 23.88
CA VAL A 204 -69.66 17.00 23.46
C VAL A 204 -70.28 16.98 22.05
N TYR A 205 -69.93 15.98 21.23
CA TYR A 205 -70.40 15.80 19.86
C TYR A 205 -71.69 14.96 19.77
N GLY A 206 -72.24 14.51 20.90
CA GLY A 206 -73.47 13.72 20.96
C GLY A 206 -73.29 12.22 20.74
N THR A 207 -72.06 11.71 20.68
CA THR A 207 -71.78 10.28 20.52
C THR A 207 -71.69 9.60 21.88
N LYS A 208 -72.37 8.46 22.04
CA LYS A 208 -72.35 7.67 23.27
C LYS A 208 -71.10 6.79 23.29
N ARG A 209 -70.17 7.09 24.20
CA ARG A 209 -68.92 6.36 24.40
C ARG A 209 -69.05 5.37 25.55
N LYS A 210 -68.61 4.13 25.35
CA LYS A 210 -68.56 3.11 26.41
C LYS A 210 -67.27 3.24 27.21
N ALA A 211 -67.28 2.85 28.49
CA ALA A 211 -66.06 2.79 29.30
C ALA A 211 -64.98 1.92 28.62
N GLY A 212 -63.76 2.45 28.52
CA GLY A 212 -62.61 1.82 27.86
C GLY A 212 -62.57 1.98 26.34
N GLU A 213 -63.60 2.55 25.72
CA GLU A 213 -63.58 2.84 24.28
C GLU A 213 -62.55 3.94 23.98
N GLU A 214 -61.82 3.78 22.88
CA GLU A 214 -60.82 4.74 22.41
C GLU A 214 -61.21 5.30 21.04
N TRP A 215 -61.02 6.60 20.84
CA TRP A 215 -61.30 7.27 19.57
C TRP A 215 -60.34 8.41 19.31
N LEU A 216 -60.39 8.94 18.08
CA LEU A 216 -59.67 10.15 17.71
C LEU A 216 -60.65 11.31 17.55
N VAL A 217 -60.24 12.49 17.98
CA VAL A 217 -60.87 13.76 17.63
C VAL A 217 -59.97 14.45 16.62
N THR A 218 -60.51 14.76 15.45
CA THR A 218 -59.78 15.42 14.36
C THR A 218 -60.26 16.86 14.16
N LEU A 219 -59.61 17.58 13.24
CA LEU A 219 -60.03 18.93 12.85
C LEU A 219 -61.46 18.97 12.30
N ASP A 220 -61.97 17.87 11.74
CA ASP A 220 -63.33 17.78 11.19
C ASP A 220 -64.40 17.86 12.30
N ASP A 221 -64.06 17.46 13.53
CA ASP A 221 -64.95 17.52 14.69
C ASP A 221 -64.90 18.90 15.37
N ALA A 222 -63.69 19.41 15.66
CA ALA A 222 -63.48 20.74 16.22
C ALA A 222 -62.04 21.26 16.03
N GLU A 223 -61.86 22.58 15.93
CA GLU A 223 -60.53 23.21 15.92
C GLU A 223 -59.79 23.12 17.27
N THR A 224 -60.55 23.17 18.36
CA THR A 224 -60.04 22.99 19.72
C THR A 224 -60.94 22.05 20.48
N HIS A 225 -60.33 21.07 21.15
CA HIS A 225 -61.06 20.12 21.99
C HIS A 225 -60.68 20.31 23.45
N LEU A 226 -61.67 20.47 24.32
CA LEU A 226 -61.48 20.54 25.75
C LEU A 226 -61.75 19.16 26.34
N PRO A 227 -60.73 18.43 26.85
CA PRO A 227 -60.93 17.10 27.42
C PRO A 227 -61.90 17.16 28.60
N ASP A 228 -63.00 16.41 28.51
CA ASP A 228 -64.00 16.33 29.57
C ASP A 228 -63.53 15.48 30.76
N VAL A 229 -64.26 15.49 31.87
CA VAL A 229 -63.91 14.74 33.09
C VAL A 229 -63.81 13.24 32.83
N TYR A 230 -64.65 12.72 31.94
CA TYR A 230 -64.68 11.30 31.59
C TYR A 230 -63.78 10.94 30.41
N GLU A 231 -63.03 11.91 29.87
CA GLU A 231 -62.10 11.73 28.77
C GLU A 231 -60.67 11.75 29.29
N GLU A 232 -59.97 10.64 29.09
CA GLU A 232 -58.55 10.55 29.36
C GLU A 232 -57.78 10.77 28.05
N VAL A 233 -56.87 11.74 28.05
CA VAL A 233 -55.98 12.00 26.91
C VAL A 233 -54.87 10.96 26.90
N VAL A 234 -54.92 10.02 25.96
CA VAL A 234 -53.87 9.01 25.77
C VAL A 234 -52.65 9.64 25.08
N GLY A 235 -52.88 10.49 24.08
CA GLY A 235 -51.81 11.18 23.37
C GLY A 235 -52.25 11.99 22.15
N GLU A 236 -51.27 12.54 21.43
CA GLU A 236 -51.48 13.23 20.14
C GLU A 236 -51.02 12.30 19.00
N VAL A 237 -51.88 12.08 18.01
CA VAL A 237 -51.59 11.26 16.82
C VAL A 237 -51.27 12.18 15.64
N ARG A 238 -50.10 11.98 15.04
CA ARG A 238 -49.68 12.72 13.84
C ARG A 238 -50.28 12.08 12.59
N ILE A 239 -50.63 12.91 11.61
CA ILE A 239 -51.09 12.42 10.31
C ILE A 239 -49.99 11.60 9.62
N THR A 240 -50.37 10.48 9.04
CA THR A 240 -49.52 9.66 8.18
C THR A 240 -49.82 10.04 6.73
N THR A 241 -48.82 10.59 6.03
CA THR A 241 -48.95 11.03 4.64
C THR A 241 -48.14 10.13 3.72
N LEU A 242 -48.79 9.57 2.71
CA LEU A 242 -48.17 8.78 1.65
C LEU A 242 -48.07 9.62 0.38
N SER A 243 -46.88 9.70 -0.21
CA SER A 243 -46.69 10.26 -1.55
C SER A 243 -47.20 9.31 -2.65
N ASN A 244 -47.23 9.77 -3.90
CA ASN A 244 -47.58 8.94 -5.07
C ASN A 244 -46.66 7.73 -5.27
N ARG A 245 -45.46 7.71 -4.68
CA ARG A 245 -44.49 6.62 -4.74
C ARG A 245 -44.31 5.90 -3.41
N GLN A 246 -45.29 6.00 -2.53
CA GLN A 246 -45.26 5.35 -1.22
C GLN A 246 -46.52 4.52 -0.97
N TYR A 247 -46.35 3.47 -0.21
CA TYR A 247 -47.43 2.61 0.28
C TYR A 247 -47.13 2.16 1.70
N THR A 248 -48.14 1.66 2.39
CA THR A 248 -47.95 1.04 3.70
C THR A 248 -48.98 -0.06 3.93
N VAL A 249 -48.65 -1.01 4.79
CA VAL A 249 -49.54 -2.08 5.21
C VAL A 249 -49.95 -1.80 6.65
N VAL A 250 -51.25 -1.57 6.84
CA VAL A 250 -51.86 -1.34 8.15
C VAL A 250 -52.31 -2.70 8.71
N LEU A 251 -51.82 -3.03 9.90
CA LEU A 251 -52.25 -4.20 10.65
C LEU A 251 -53.47 -3.84 11.50
N ASP A 252 -54.35 -4.83 11.66
CA ASP A 252 -55.52 -4.76 12.54
C ASP A 252 -56.46 -3.58 12.20
N PRO A 253 -56.84 -3.39 10.90
CA PRO A 253 -57.65 -2.25 10.47
C PRO A 253 -59.03 -2.26 11.15
N LEU A 254 -59.56 -1.09 11.52
CA LEU A 254 -60.91 -1.03 12.08
C LEU A 254 -61.97 -1.17 10.99
N ASP A 255 -63.02 -1.92 11.27
CA ASP A 255 -64.20 -1.99 10.42
C ASP A 255 -64.98 -0.66 10.44
N LYS A 256 -66.00 -0.52 9.58
CA LYS A 256 -66.93 0.63 9.56
C LYS A 256 -67.63 0.85 10.91
N ASN A 257 -67.76 -0.21 11.71
CA ASN A 257 -68.37 -0.21 13.04
C ASN A 257 -67.38 0.15 14.16
N GLY A 258 -66.12 0.47 13.84
CA GLY A 258 -65.12 0.87 14.83
C GLY A 258 -64.48 -0.28 15.62
N HIS A 259 -64.66 -1.53 15.20
CA HIS A 259 -64.03 -2.69 15.83
C HIS A 259 -62.73 -3.09 15.11
N PRO A 260 -61.63 -3.39 15.84
CA PRO A 260 -60.37 -3.80 15.24
C PRO A 260 -60.47 -5.21 14.65
N GLN A 261 -60.06 -5.37 13.40
CA GLN A 261 -60.03 -6.68 12.73
C GLN A 261 -58.69 -7.37 12.96
N LEU A 262 -58.57 -8.05 14.11
CA LEU A 262 -57.32 -8.69 14.54
C LEU A 262 -56.80 -9.70 13.50
N GLY A 263 -55.54 -9.57 13.12
CA GLY A 263 -54.83 -10.44 12.19
C GLY A 263 -55.04 -10.10 10.71
N LEU A 264 -55.95 -9.19 10.37
CA LEU A 264 -56.11 -8.71 9.01
C LEU A 264 -55.09 -7.61 8.68
N LYS A 265 -54.71 -7.58 7.41
CA LYS A 265 -53.79 -6.58 6.84
C LYS A 265 -54.54 -5.77 5.80
N HIS A 266 -54.26 -4.48 5.73
CA HIS A 266 -54.85 -3.59 4.73
C HIS A 266 -53.77 -2.76 4.05
N LEU A 267 -53.61 -2.95 2.74
CA LEU A 267 -52.68 -2.19 1.91
C LEU A 267 -53.27 -0.80 1.63
N ARG A 268 -52.50 0.26 1.92
CA ARG A 268 -52.83 1.64 1.54
C ARG A 268 -51.75 2.16 0.61
N VAL A 269 -52.14 2.58 -0.60
CA VAL A 269 -51.25 3.14 -1.62
C VAL A 269 -51.51 4.64 -1.72
N GLY A 270 -50.46 5.44 -1.85
CA GLY A 270 -50.60 6.89 -1.99
C GLY A 270 -51.10 7.33 -3.38
N PRO A 271 -51.42 8.63 -3.56
CA PRO A 271 -51.34 9.69 -2.56
C PRO A 271 -52.51 9.62 -1.56
N ALA A 272 -52.21 9.50 -0.26
CA ALA A 272 -53.23 9.40 0.77
C ALA A 272 -52.71 9.98 2.09
N SER A 273 -53.55 10.71 2.81
CA SER A 273 -53.23 11.24 4.14
C SER A 273 -54.29 10.76 5.12
N PHE A 274 -53.87 10.13 6.21
CA PHE A 274 -54.79 9.54 7.19
C PHE A 274 -54.17 9.50 8.59
N PHE A 275 -55.00 9.44 9.62
CA PHE A 275 -54.58 9.13 10.98
C PHE A 275 -54.67 7.62 11.21
N LEU A 276 -53.73 7.08 11.98
CA LEU A 276 -53.82 5.70 12.47
C LEU A 276 -54.88 5.65 13.56
N ARG A 277 -55.92 4.86 13.35
CA ARG A 277 -56.99 4.72 14.34
C ARG A 277 -56.50 3.92 15.56
N PRO A 278 -57.14 4.04 16.73
CA PRO A 278 -56.72 3.34 17.94
C PRO A 278 -56.69 1.82 17.71
N GLY A 279 -55.53 1.20 17.90
CA GLY A 279 -55.29 -0.23 17.61
C GLY A 279 -54.67 -0.52 16.24
N GLU A 280 -54.69 0.42 15.29
CA GLU A 280 -53.98 0.27 14.01
C GLU A 280 -52.48 0.50 14.19
N ARG A 281 -51.67 -0.30 13.50
CA ARG A 281 -50.21 -0.14 13.47
C ARG A 281 -49.68 -0.43 12.08
N LEU A 282 -48.55 0.17 11.73
CA LEU A 282 -47.88 -0.09 10.45
C LEU A 282 -46.96 -1.30 10.57
N GLU A 283 -47.01 -2.23 9.62
CA GLU A 283 -46.16 -3.44 9.63
C GLU A 283 -44.67 -3.10 9.47
N ALA A 284 -44.34 -2.31 8.43
CA ALA A 284 -42.98 -1.93 8.09
C ALA A 284 -42.85 -0.41 7.84
N GLY A 285 -43.66 0.39 8.54
CA GLY A 285 -43.71 1.84 8.36
C GLY A 285 -44.18 2.25 6.95
N ILE A 286 -43.74 3.43 6.50
CA ILE A 286 -43.99 3.92 5.13
C ILE A 286 -42.93 3.34 4.20
N GLN A 287 -43.36 2.60 3.18
CA GLN A 287 -42.50 1.95 2.20
C GLN A 287 -42.58 2.68 0.86
N ASN A 288 -41.49 2.63 0.09
CA ASN A 288 -41.48 3.15 -1.27
C ASN A 288 -41.93 2.07 -2.26
N ILE A 289 -42.68 2.48 -3.27
CA ILE A 289 -43.08 1.62 -4.39
C ILE A 289 -41.83 1.16 -5.15
N TYR A 290 -41.84 -0.05 -5.68
CA TYR A 290 -40.74 -0.55 -6.51
C TYR A 290 -40.85 0.07 -7.91
N VAL A 291 -39.93 0.98 -8.23
CA VAL A 291 -39.81 1.57 -9.57
C VAL A 291 -38.81 0.74 -10.35
N LEU A 292 -39.30 -0.05 -11.29
CA LEU A 292 -38.45 -0.93 -12.11
C LEU A 292 -38.06 -0.22 -13.40
N ALA A 293 -36.76 -0.16 -13.67
CA ALA A 293 -36.26 0.24 -14.99
C ALA A 293 -36.44 -0.89 -16.04
N ALA A 294 -36.22 -0.59 -17.32
CA ALA A 294 -36.35 -1.58 -18.40
C ALA A 294 -35.39 -2.78 -18.26
N GLU A 295 -34.27 -2.61 -17.54
CA GLU A 295 -33.27 -3.66 -17.29
C GLU A 295 -33.43 -4.32 -15.92
N GLU A 296 -34.47 -3.96 -15.16
CA GLU A 296 -34.73 -4.48 -13.83
C GLU A 296 -36.00 -5.31 -13.80
N ALA A 297 -36.02 -6.28 -12.90
CA ALA A 297 -37.18 -7.13 -12.68
C ALA A 297 -37.29 -7.54 -11.21
N LEU A 298 -38.50 -7.82 -10.75
CA LEU A 298 -38.74 -8.39 -9.42
C LEU A 298 -39.07 -9.86 -9.54
N LEU A 299 -38.36 -10.68 -8.78
CA LEU A 299 -38.74 -12.06 -8.52
C LEU A 299 -39.76 -12.07 -7.37
N LEU A 300 -40.95 -12.57 -7.68
CA LEU A 300 -42.08 -12.64 -6.76
C LEU A 300 -42.36 -14.08 -6.37
N ARG A 301 -42.97 -14.26 -5.19
CA ARG A 301 -43.47 -15.54 -4.71
C ARG A 301 -44.85 -15.37 -4.08
N SER A 302 -45.81 -16.19 -4.49
CA SER A 302 -47.13 -16.22 -3.84
C SER A 302 -47.02 -16.88 -2.47
N ARG A 303 -47.46 -16.23 -1.40
CA ARG A 303 -47.65 -16.85 -0.08
C ARG A 303 -48.97 -17.60 -0.02
N GLU A 304 -49.99 -16.99 -0.58
CA GLU A 304 -51.36 -17.49 -0.60
C GLU A 304 -51.84 -17.62 -2.05
N ALA A 305 -53.05 -18.17 -2.24
CA ALA A 305 -53.66 -18.21 -3.56
C ALA A 305 -53.98 -16.78 -3.99
N TYR A 306 -53.32 -16.31 -5.04
CA TYR A 306 -53.42 -14.93 -5.50
C TYR A 306 -53.83 -14.92 -6.97
N GLN A 307 -54.74 -14.01 -7.33
CA GLN A 307 -55.16 -13.83 -8.71
C GLN A 307 -54.38 -12.66 -9.34
N ASP A 308 -53.37 -13.02 -10.14
CA ASP A 308 -52.52 -12.08 -10.87
C ASP A 308 -53.20 -11.72 -12.20
N GLY A 309 -54.20 -10.85 -12.14
CA GLY A 309 -55.05 -10.49 -13.29
C GLY A 309 -55.86 -11.68 -13.81
N ALA A 310 -55.44 -12.24 -14.95
CA ALA A 310 -56.08 -13.42 -15.56
C ALA A 310 -55.49 -14.76 -15.09
N LEU A 311 -54.36 -14.75 -14.39
CA LEU A 311 -53.62 -15.96 -14.03
C LEU A 311 -53.75 -16.24 -12.53
N ALA A 312 -54.36 -17.37 -12.18
CA ALA A 312 -54.45 -17.84 -10.79
C ALA A 312 -53.11 -18.46 -10.37
N ARG A 313 -52.44 -17.84 -9.40
CA ARG A 313 -51.17 -18.30 -8.81
C ARG A 313 -51.45 -19.18 -7.61
N LYS A 314 -50.76 -20.31 -7.53
CA LYS A 314 -50.78 -21.20 -6.37
C LYS A 314 -49.78 -20.71 -5.31
N PRO A 315 -50.02 -21.03 -4.03
CA PRO A 315 -49.03 -20.82 -2.98
C PRO A 315 -47.69 -21.44 -3.35
N GLY A 316 -46.61 -20.65 -3.28
CA GLY A 316 -45.25 -21.05 -3.63
C GLY A 316 -44.84 -20.79 -5.08
N ASP A 317 -45.77 -20.47 -5.98
CA ASP A 317 -45.45 -20.14 -7.37
C ASP A 317 -44.52 -18.93 -7.43
N ARG A 318 -43.50 -19.01 -8.29
CA ARG A 318 -42.53 -17.93 -8.54
C ARG A 318 -42.70 -17.38 -9.94
N TRP A 319 -42.69 -16.06 -10.08
CA TRP A 319 -42.70 -15.40 -11.37
C TRP A 319 -41.95 -14.08 -11.30
N MET A 320 -41.77 -13.46 -12.46
CA MET A 320 -41.02 -12.23 -12.58
C MET A 320 -41.87 -11.13 -13.20
N ILE A 321 -41.76 -9.92 -12.65
CA ILE A 321 -42.28 -8.71 -13.28
C ILE A 321 -41.10 -7.91 -13.81
N VAL A 322 -41.08 -7.67 -15.11
CA VAL A 322 -40.03 -6.91 -15.80
C VAL A 322 -40.49 -5.47 -15.96
N GLY A 323 -39.60 -4.50 -15.77
CA GLY A 323 -39.90 -3.09 -16.01
C GLY A 323 -40.03 -2.74 -17.51
N PRO A 324 -40.32 -1.47 -17.85
CA PRO A 324 -40.45 -0.34 -16.94
C PRO A 324 -41.86 -0.22 -16.35
N CYS A 325 -41.99 -0.36 -15.03
CA CYS A 325 -43.27 -0.18 -14.34
C CYS A 325 -43.08 0.13 -12.85
N ASP A 326 -44.11 0.73 -12.23
CA ASP A 326 -44.20 0.94 -10.79
C ASP A 326 -44.99 -0.24 -10.20
N TYR A 327 -44.39 -0.98 -9.27
CA TYR A 327 -45.00 -2.16 -8.66
C TYR A 327 -45.18 -2.01 -7.15
N VAL A 328 -46.41 -2.24 -6.71
CA VAL A 328 -46.77 -2.33 -5.29
C VAL A 328 -47.07 -3.80 -4.97
N PRO A 329 -46.33 -4.44 -4.05
CA PRO A 329 -46.63 -5.82 -3.69
C PRO A 329 -47.98 -5.91 -2.97
N PRO A 330 -48.92 -6.75 -3.44
CA PRO A 330 -50.12 -7.07 -2.70
C PRO A 330 -49.78 -7.93 -1.47
N ILE A 331 -50.74 -8.08 -0.57
CA ILE A 331 -50.52 -8.69 0.76
C ILE A 331 -50.15 -10.17 0.65
N GLU A 332 -50.68 -10.83 -0.38
CA GLU A 332 -50.53 -12.26 -0.65
C GLU A 332 -49.18 -12.60 -1.30
N VAL A 333 -48.40 -11.61 -1.74
CA VAL A 333 -47.20 -11.80 -2.56
C VAL A 333 -45.97 -11.24 -1.87
N ASP A 334 -44.93 -12.07 -1.76
CA ASP A 334 -43.61 -11.65 -1.29
C ASP A 334 -42.71 -11.27 -2.47
N VAL A 335 -41.95 -10.18 -2.32
CA VAL A 335 -40.82 -9.85 -3.18
C VAL A 335 -39.58 -10.59 -2.66
N LEU A 336 -39.03 -11.51 -3.45
CA LEU A 336 -37.84 -12.29 -3.07
C LEU A 336 -36.54 -11.55 -3.38
N GLU A 337 -36.41 -11.06 -4.61
CA GLU A 337 -35.16 -10.51 -5.13
C GLU A 337 -35.42 -9.49 -6.23
N THR A 338 -34.61 -8.42 -6.26
CA THR A 338 -34.49 -7.51 -7.40
C THR A 338 -33.42 -8.03 -8.35
N ARG A 339 -33.82 -8.42 -9.55
CA ARG A 339 -32.94 -8.90 -10.61
C ARG A 339 -32.61 -7.79 -11.59
N ARG A 340 -31.38 -7.83 -12.10
CA ARG A 340 -30.91 -6.93 -13.14
C ARG A 340 -30.37 -7.73 -14.31
N SER A 341 -30.52 -7.18 -15.50
CA SER A 341 -29.82 -7.68 -16.67
C SER A 341 -28.30 -7.61 -16.43
N ILE A 342 -27.60 -8.71 -16.66
CA ILE A 342 -26.15 -8.79 -16.53
C ILE A 342 -25.57 -8.50 -17.92
N PRO A 343 -24.85 -7.39 -18.12
CA PRO A 343 -24.21 -7.11 -19.40
C PRO A 343 -23.05 -8.09 -19.61
N LEU A 344 -23.07 -8.80 -20.73
CA LEU A 344 -22.05 -9.76 -21.12
C LEU A 344 -21.51 -9.38 -22.49
N ASP A 345 -20.19 -9.26 -22.59
CA ASP A 345 -19.47 -9.04 -23.84
C ASP A 345 -19.28 -10.37 -24.60
N GLU A 346 -18.83 -10.33 -25.86
CA GLU A 346 -18.69 -11.50 -26.76
C GLU A 346 -17.89 -12.67 -26.14
N ASN A 347 -16.88 -12.34 -25.33
CA ASN A 347 -15.99 -13.32 -24.68
C ASN A 347 -16.30 -13.52 -23.19
N GLU A 348 -17.35 -12.91 -22.66
CA GLU A 348 -17.80 -13.06 -21.28
C GLU A 348 -19.07 -13.89 -21.20
N GLY A 349 -19.26 -14.55 -20.05
CA GLY A 349 -20.45 -15.32 -19.80
C GLY A 349 -20.68 -15.62 -18.33
N ILE A 350 -21.81 -16.23 -18.04
CA ILE A 350 -22.20 -16.72 -16.72
C ILE A 350 -22.67 -18.16 -16.80
N TYR A 351 -22.51 -18.89 -15.71
CA TYR A 351 -23.15 -20.19 -15.55
C TYR A 351 -24.52 -20.02 -14.90
N VAL A 352 -25.54 -20.56 -15.56
CA VAL A 352 -26.93 -20.50 -15.11
C VAL A 352 -27.42 -21.92 -14.86
N ARG A 353 -28.05 -22.13 -13.70
CA ARG A 353 -28.72 -23.37 -13.34
C ARG A 353 -30.23 -23.16 -13.34
N ASP A 354 -30.91 -24.05 -14.03
CA ASP A 354 -32.37 -24.17 -13.97
C ASP A 354 -32.77 -24.95 -12.71
N LEU A 355 -33.62 -24.37 -11.87
CA LEU A 355 -34.11 -24.92 -10.61
C LEU A 355 -35.13 -26.05 -10.82
N ASN A 356 -35.86 -26.04 -11.94
CA ASN A 356 -36.85 -27.07 -12.26
C ASN A 356 -36.17 -28.32 -12.82
N THR A 357 -35.22 -28.15 -13.73
CA THR A 357 -34.55 -29.28 -14.40
C THR A 357 -33.22 -29.66 -13.78
N GLY A 358 -32.63 -28.80 -12.95
CA GLY A 358 -31.27 -28.94 -12.41
C GLY A 358 -30.16 -28.77 -13.44
N LYS A 359 -30.48 -28.49 -14.71
CA LYS A 359 -29.50 -28.39 -15.79
C LYS A 359 -28.70 -27.09 -15.68
N VAL A 360 -27.38 -27.22 -15.73
CA VAL A 360 -26.46 -26.09 -15.78
C VAL A 360 -26.01 -25.85 -17.22
N ARG A 361 -26.00 -24.59 -17.64
CA ARG A 361 -25.49 -24.17 -18.95
C ARG A 361 -24.69 -22.87 -18.83
N ALA A 362 -23.81 -22.63 -19.81
CA ALA A 362 -23.12 -21.35 -19.95
C ALA A 362 -23.90 -20.46 -20.92
N VAL A 363 -24.12 -19.20 -20.54
CA VAL A 363 -24.67 -18.14 -21.41
C VAL A 363 -23.54 -17.16 -21.70
N ILE A 364 -23.30 -16.84 -22.97
CA ILE A 364 -22.11 -16.12 -23.45
C ILE A 364 -22.52 -15.10 -24.50
N GLY A 365 -21.94 -13.89 -24.48
CA GLY A 365 -22.00 -12.95 -25.60
C GLY A 365 -23.26 -12.09 -25.73
N GLU A 366 -24.23 -12.23 -24.83
CA GLU A 366 -25.46 -11.42 -24.84
C GLU A 366 -25.86 -11.00 -23.43
N SER A 367 -26.35 -9.77 -23.26
CA SER A 367 -26.90 -9.31 -21.98
C SER A 367 -28.03 -10.22 -21.52
N TYR A 368 -27.87 -10.83 -20.34
CA TYR A 368 -28.77 -11.87 -19.88
C TYR A 368 -29.45 -11.50 -18.56
N MET A 369 -30.77 -11.66 -18.52
CA MET A 369 -31.56 -11.59 -17.31
C MET A 369 -32.03 -12.98 -16.90
N LEU A 370 -31.73 -13.38 -15.67
CA LEU A 370 -32.11 -14.70 -15.13
C LEU A 370 -33.64 -14.85 -15.09
N LYS A 371 -34.14 -15.95 -15.63
CA LYS A 371 -35.58 -16.30 -15.56
C LYS A 371 -36.01 -16.72 -14.16
N ALA A 372 -37.32 -16.68 -13.88
CA ALA A 372 -37.85 -16.94 -12.54
C ALA A 372 -37.43 -18.30 -11.93
N ASP A 373 -37.15 -19.28 -12.76
CA ASP A 373 -36.69 -20.62 -12.43
C ASP A 373 -35.17 -20.82 -12.59
N GLU A 374 -34.40 -19.74 -12.69
CA GLU A 374 -32.96 -19.78 -12.88
C GLU A 374 -32.21 -19.09 -11.74
N GLU A 375 -31.03 -19.62 -11.45
CA GLU A 375 -30.05 -19.05 -10.51
C GLU A 375 -28.64 -19.07 -11.11
N LEU A 376 -27.76 -18.20 -10.61
CA LEU A 376 -26.34 -18.25 -10.94
C LEU A 376 -25.70 -19.50 -10.31
N TRP A 377 -24.91 -20.21 -11.08
CA TRP A 377 -24.23 -21.42 -10.62
C TRP A 377 -22.74 -21.19 -10.45
N GLU A 378 -22.19 -21.58 -9.30
CA GLU A 378 -20.77 -21.46 -9.05
C GLU A 378 -19.99 -22.68 -9.57
N LYS A 379 -19.13 -22.46 -10.56
CA LYS A 379 -18.21 -23.49 -11.02
C LYS A 379 -17.02 -23.59 -10.06
N GLN A 380 -16.91 -24.70 -9.35
CA GLN A 380 -15.73 -25.00 -8.53
C GLN A 380 -14.62 -25.63 -9.40
N LEU A 381 -13.40 -25.14 -9.21
CA LEU A 381 -12.20 -25.66 -9.86
C LEU A 381 -11.23 -26.19 -8.79
N PRO A 382 -10.36 -27.16 -9.10
CA PRO A 382 -9.27 -27.55 -8.21
C PRO A 382 -8.36 -26.35 -7.90
N GLN A 383 -7.88 -26.24 -6.65
CA GLN A 383 -7.06 -25.11 -6.20
C GLN A 383 -5.84 -24.85 -7.10
N VAL A 384 -5.19 -25.91 -7.57
CA VAL A 384 -4.04 -25.83 -8.49
C VAL A 384 -4.40 -25.08 -9.78
N VAL A 385 -5.60 -25.28 -10.31
CA VAL A 385 -6.08 -24.61 -11.52
C VAL A 385 -6.38 -23.14 -11.23
N GLU A 386 -6.99 -22.83 -10.08
CA GLU A 386 -7.25 -21.44 -9.68
C GLU A 386 -5.95 -20.64 -9.49
N ASP A 387 -4.93 -21.27 -8.90
CA ASP A 387 -3.60 -20.67 -8.72
C ASP A 387 -2.92 -20.42 -10.08
N LEU A 388 -3.09 -21.30 -11.07
CA LEU A 388 -2.53 -21.13 -12.41
C LEU A 388 -3.27 -20.04 -13.21
N LEU A 389 -4.60 -20.00 -13.15
CA LEU A 389 -5.40 -18.96 -13.80
C LEU A 389 -5.11 -17.57 -13.24
N SER A 390 -4.92 -17.45 -11.93
CA SER A 390 -4.60 -16.17 -11.29
C SER A 390 -3.21 -15.66 -11.67
N ARG A 391 -2.19 -16.54 -11.71
CA ARG A 391 -0.82 -16.19 -12.15
C ARG A 391 -0.78 -15.66 -13.59
N GLU A 392 -1.61 -16.21 -14.47
CA GLU A 392 -1.63 -15.83 -15.88
C GLU A 392 -2.30 -14.48 -16.12
N ARG A 393 -3.39 -14.17 -15.38
CA ARG A 393 -4.00 -12.83 -15.38
C ARG A 393 -2.99 -11.75 -15.02
N THR A 394 -2.15 -12.00 -14.01
CA THR A 394 -1.10 -11.04 -13.61
C THR A 394 0.01 -10.91 -14.65
N SER A 395 0.36 -11.98 -15.37
CA SER A 395 1.46 -11.93 -16.36
C SER A 395 1.05 -11.32 -17.71
N GLY A 396 -0.25 -11.30 -18.03
CA GLY A 396 -0.80 -10.60 -19.20
C GLY A 396 -0.75 -9.06 -19.09
N GLU A 397 -0.99 -8.50 -17.90
CA GLU A 397 -0.98 -7.04 -17.68
C GLU A 397 0.44 -6.46 -17.50
N VAL A 398 1.40 -7.27 -17.05
CA VAL A 398 2.77 -6.80 -16.74
C VAL A 398 3.63 -6.53 -17.99
N ARG A 399 3.18 -6.91 -19.19
CA ARG A 399 3.89 -6.53 -20.43
C ARG A 399 3.66 -5.09 -20.89
N SER A 400 2.74 -4.35 -20.26
CA SER A 400 2.45 -2.94 -20.58
C SER A 400 2.99 -1.94 -19.54
N ALA A 401 3.55 -2.39 -18.42
CA ALA A 401 4.11 -1.51 -17.38
C ALA A 401 5.62 -1.68 -17.31
N THR A 402 6.32 -1.03 -18.24
CA THR A 402 7.75 -0.75 -18.15
C THR A 402 8.08 -0.16 -16.78
N TRP A 403 8.88 -0.91 -16.02
CA TRP A 403 9.76 -0.49 -14.94
C TRP A 403 9.41 0.83 -14.24
N SER A 404 8.48 0.79 -13.30
CA SER A 404 8.45 1.76 -12.21
C SER A 404 8.00 1.08 -10.91
N ASN A 405 8.80 1.29 -9.87
CA ASN A 405 8.59 0.92 -8.47
C ASN A 405 8.97 -0.50 -8.01
N ALA A 406 10.27 -0.79 -8.11
CA ALA A 406 10.94 -1.60 -7.09
C ALA A 406 11.22 -0.74 -5.84
N ARG A 407 10.20 -0.53 -5.00
CA ARG A 407 10.30 -0.15 -3.57
C ARG A 407 8.90 -0.08 -2.97
N GLY A 408 8.51 -1.13 -2.25
CA GLY A 408 7.24 -1.22 -1.54
C GLY A 408 6.54 -2.54 -1.79
N GLY A 409 6.73 -3.50 -0.90
CA GLY A 409 6.05 -4.80 -0.94
C GLY A 409 4.57 -4.67 -0.63
N VAL A 410 3.79 -4.25 -1.61
CA VAL A 410 2.35 -4.49 -1.66
C VAL A 410 2.15 -5.51 -2.77
N GLN A 411 2.05 -6.78 -2.40
CA GLN A 411 1.56 -7.80 -3.32
C GLN A 411 0.17 -7.32 -3.77
N PRO A 412 -0.10 -7.18 -5.08
CA PRO A 412 -1.45 -6.89 -5.53
C PRO A 412 -2.34 -8.00 -4.98
N ALA A 413 -3.33 -7.62 -4.17
CA ALA A 413 -4.31 -8.56 -3.65
C ALA A 413 -4.98 -9.22 -4.86
N VAL A 414 -4.66 -10.49 -5.09
CA VAL A 414 -5.29 -11.30 -6.13
C VAL A 414 -6.78 -11.30 -5.78
N SER A 415 -7.59 -10.53 -6.51
CA SER A 415 -9.02 -10.51 -6.29
C SER A 415 -9.55 -11.92 -6.55
N ALA A 416 -10.29 -12.45 -5.58
CA ALA A 416 -10.88 -13.77 -5.70
C ALA A 416 -11.74 -13.83 -6.97
N ARG A 417 -11.57 -14.89 -7.76
CA ARG A 417 -12.34 -15.08 -9.00
C ARG A 417 -13.82 -15.16 -8.68
N ASP A 418 -14.63 -14.40 -9.42
CA ASP A 418 -16.07 -14.64 -9.45
C ASP A 418 -16.36 -16.03 -10.03
N LYS A 419 -16.87 -16.93 -9.18
CA LYS A 419 -17.11 -18.33 -9.52
C LYS A 419 -18.30 -18.53 -10.44
N THR A 420 -19.21 -17.56 -10.50
CA THR A 420 -20.41 -17.59 -11.35
C THR A 420 -20.12 -17.20 -12.80
N ARG A 421 -19.04 -16.44 -13.02
CA ARG A 421 -18.57 -16.06 -14.35
C ARG A 421 -17.89 -17.23 -15.07
N LEU A 422 -18.07 -17.22 -16.38
CA LEU A 422 -17.45 -18.15 -17.32
C LEU A 422 -15.94 -18.16 -17.14
N VAL A 423 -15.36 -19.35 -17.02
CA VAL A 423 -13.92 -19.49 -16.92
C VAL A 423 -13.33 -19.38 -18.33
N THR A 424 -12.52 -18.35 -18.53
CA THR A 424 -11.81 -18.11 -19.78
C THR A 424 -10.30 -18.20 -19.59
N TYR A 425 -9.61 -18.76 -20.58
CA TYR A 425 -8.16 -18.95 -20.58
C TYR A 425 -7.59 -18.67 -21.96
N ARG A 426 -6.63 -17.76 -22.07
CA ARG A 426 -6.01 -17.43 -23.34
C ARG A 426 -4.81 -18.35 -23.59
N ALA A 427 -4.96 -19.33 -24.47
CA ALA A 427 -3.87 -20.25 -24.76
C ALA A 427 -2.67 -19.49 -25.39
N PRO A 428 -1.44 -19.62 -24.85
CA PRO A 428 -0.26 -18.97 -25.42
C PRO A 428 0.05 -19.43 -26.84
N HIS A 429 0.71 -18.58 -27.63
CA HIS A 429 1.20 -18.95 -28.95
C HIS A 429 2.12 -20.17 -28.88
N GLY A 430 1.92 -21.14 -29.77
CA GLY A 430 2.75 -22.35 -29.81
C GLY A 430 2.47 -23.33 -28.66
N ALA A 431 1.36 -23.18 -27.95
CA ALA A 431 0.94 -24.10 -26.91
C ALA A 431 -0.37 -24.83 -27.26
N ALA A 432 -0.66 -25.91 -26.54
CA ALA A 432 -1.91 -26.64 -26.59
C ALA A 432 -2.50 -26.75 -25.17
N VAL A 433 -3.82 -26.64 -25.07
CA VAL A 433 -4.57 -26.80 -23.82
C VAL A 433 -5.53 -27.97 -23.98
N GLN A 434 -5.50 -28.89 -23.02
CA GLN A 434 -6.42 -30.03 -23.00
C GLN A 434 -7.56 -29.77 -22.02
N ILE A 435 -8.79 -29.91 -22.51
CA ILE A 435 -10.02 -29.74 -21.76
C ILE A 435 -10.74 -31.08 -21.75
N TYR A 436 -11.15 -31.53 -20.58
CA TYR A 436 -11.91 -32.77 -20.43
C TYR A 436 -13.35 -32.45 -20.01
N ASP A 437 -14.31 -32.90 -20.81
CA ASP A 437 -15.73 -32.86 -20.46
C ASP A 437 -16.09 -34.15 -19.69
N TYR A 438 -16.46 -33.99 -18.41
CA TYR A 438 -16.83 -35.13 -17.55
C TYR A 438 -18.19 -35.73 -17.89
N LYS A 439 -19.09 -34.95 -18.50
CA LYS A 439 -20.43 -35.39 -18.87
C LYS A 439 -20.39 -36.18 -20.18
N GLU A 440 -19.71 -35.67 -21.19
CA GLU A 440 -19.55 -36.38 -22.48
C GLU A 440 -18.41 -37.41 -22.48
N LYS A 441 -17.53 -37.37 -21.48
CA LYS A 441 -16.29 -38.18 -21.39
C LYS A 441 -15.36 -38.01 -22.59
N LYS A 442 -15.35 -36.81 -23.17
CA LYS A 442 -14.50 -36.46 -24.32
C LYS A 442 -13.46 -35.43 -23.92
N ALA A 443 -12.25 -35.59 -24.45
CA ALA A 443 -11.21 -34.58 -24.37
C ALA A 443 -11.21 -33.78 -25.67
N ARG A 444 -11.19 -32.45 -25.57
CA ARG A 444 -10.90 -31.56 -26.70
C ARG A 444 -9.61 -30.80 -26.44
N ILE A 445 -8.87 -30.56 -27.52
CA ILE A 445 -7.58 -29.87 -27.46
C ILE A 445 -7.72 -28.60 -28.26
N VAL A 446 -7.35 -27.49 -27.64
CA VAL A 446 -7.36 -26.17 -28.26
C VAL A 446 -5.92 -25.70 -28.41
N PHE A 447 -5.56 -25.30 -29.62
CA PHE A 447 -4.24 -24.78 -29.92
C PHE A 447 -4.24 -23.26 -29.79
N GLY A 448 -3.20 -22.70 -29.17
CA GLY A 448 -3.04 -21.25 -29.08
C GLY A 448 -2.81 -20.61 -30.46
N PRO A 449 -3.23 -19.35 -30.68
CA PRO A 449 -3.58 -18.36 -29.65
C PRO A 449 -5.09 -18.23 -29.31
N GLU A 450 -5.89 -19.25 -29.57
CA GLU A 450 -7.35 -19.20 -29.37
C GLU A 450 -7.75 -19.03 -27.88
N LEU A 451 -8.86 -18.32 -27.64
CA LEU A 451 -9.44 -18.18 -26.31
C LEU A 451 -10.24 -19.44 -25.95
N VAL A 452 -9.87 -20.07 -24.85
CA VAL A 452 -10.56 -21.24 -24.32
C VAL A 452 -11.64 -20.80 -23.34
N THR A 453 -12.86 -21.29 -23.53
CA THR A 453 -13.96 -21.16 -22.58
C THR A 453 -14.33 -22.54 -22.03
N LEU A 454 -14.54 -22.64 -20.71
CA LEU A 454 -14.99 -23.88 -20.09
C LEU A 454 -16.50 -23.95 -19.99
N GLY A 455 -17.07 -25.07 -20.44
CA GLY A 455 -18.44 -25.46 -20.11
C GLY A 455 -18.63 -25.81 -18.62
N PRO A 456 -19.88 -25.97 -18.16
CA PRO A 456 -20.18 -26.28 -16.75
C PRO A 456 -19.49 -27.55 -16.23
N GLU A 457 -19.42 -28.60 -17.05
CA GLU A 457 -18.86 -29.91 -16.71
C GLU A 457 -17.45 -30.14 -17.27
N GLU A 458 -16.86 -29.11 -17.91
CA GLU A 458 -15.51 -29.18 -18.46
C GLU A 458 -14.45 -28.77 -17.44
N GLN A 459 -13.28 -29.38 -17.47
CA GLN A 459 -12.14 -28.99 -16.62
C GLN A 459 -10.85 -28.92 -17.43
N PHE A 460 -9.93 -28.07 -16.99
CA PHE A 460 -8.57 -28.09 -17.52
C PHE A 460 -7.84 -29.34 -17.05
N THR A 461 -7.08 -29.95 -17.96
CA THR A 461 -6.10 -30.97 -17.59
C THR A 461 -4.78 -30.25 -17.26
N VAL A 462 -4.31 -30.40 -16.02
CA VAL A 462 -3.04 -29.81 -15.59
C VAL A 462 -1.90 -30.65 -16.12
N ALA A 463 -0.94 -30.03 -16.80
CA ALA A 463 0.32 -30.65 -17.19
C ALA A 463 1.30 -30.58 -16.02
N ASP A 464 1.64 -31.74 -15.45
CA ASP A 464 2.65 -31.89 -14.40
C ASP A 464 3.96 -32.37 -15.04
N LEU A 465 4.91 -31.44 -15.21
CA LEU A 465 6.17 -31.66 -15.92
C LEU A 465 7.36 -31.66 -14.95
N SER A 466 8.39 -32.44 -15.31
CA SER A 466 9.68 -32.40 -14.64
C SER A 466 10.37 -31.04 -14.82
N GLY A 467 10.86 -30.46 -13.73
CA GLY A 467 11.57 -29.19 -13.70
C GLY A 467 12.96 -29.31 -13.06
N ASP A 468 13.65 -28.19 -12.93
CA ASP A 468 15.00 -28.08 -12.33
C ASP A 468 16.13 -28.82 -13.06
N VAL A 469 17.35 -28.66 -12.52
CA VAL A 469 18.61 -29.23 -13.01
C VAL A 469 19.41 -29.66 -11.76
N PRO A 470 19.45 -30.95 -11.38
CA PRO A 470 18.91 -32.12 -12.09
C PRO A 470 17.38 -32.17 -12.14
N LYS A 471 16.84 -32.89 -13.14
CA LYS A 471 15.40 -32.99 -13.34
C LYS A 471 14.68 -33.67 -12.16
N ARG A 472 13.68 -32.99 -11.60
CA ARG A 472 12.80 -33.47 -10.54
C ARG A 472 11.35 -33.55 -11.07
N PRO A 473 10.62 -34.65 -10.80
CA PRO A 473 9.25 -34.80 -11.27
C PRO A 473 8.29 -33.81 -10.57
N ASN A 474 7.20 -33.44 -11.26
CA ASN A 474 6.08 -32.63 -10.74
C ASN A 474 6.45 -31.23 -10.22
N VAL A 475 7.49 -30.61 -10.77
CA VAL A 475 7.93 -29.25 -10.37
C VAL A 475 7.19 -28.17 -11.16
N ILE A 476 7.05 -28.38 -12.47
CA ILE A 476 6.40 -27.41 -13.36
C ILE A 476 4.96 -27.84 -13.52
N LYS A 477 4.03 -26.97 -13.11
CA LYS A 477 2.59 -27.14 -13.33
C LYS A 477 2.12 -26.07 -14.29
N SER A 478 1.46 -26.45 -15.38
CA SER A 478 0.90 -25.51 -16.34
C SER A 478 -0.44 -26.00 -16.90
N LEU A 479 -1.30 -25.05 -17.31
CA LEU A 479 -2.55 -25.36 -18.02
C LEU A 479 -2.32 -25.54 -19.53
N ALA A 480 -1.32 -24.83 -20.07
CA ALA A 480 -0.89 -24.95 -21.44
C ALA A 480 0.41 -25.74 -21.54
N LEU A 481 0.45 -26.68 -22.48
CA LEU A 481 1.63 -27.44 -22.85
C LEU A 481 2.34 -26.77 -24.03
N GLN A 482 3.60 -26.40 -23.86
CA GLN A 482 4.40 -25.78 -24.92
C GLN A 482 4.78 -26.81 -25.99
N LEU A 483 4.55 -26.49 -27.26
CA LEU A 483 4.87 -27.38 -28.38
C LEU A 483 6.29 -27.17 -28.95
N GLY A 484 6.99 -26.13 -28.49
CA GLY A 484 8.31 -25.74 -28.97
C GLY A 484 8.27 -24.93 -30.29
N PRO A 485 9.43 -24.65 -30.90
CA PRO A 485 10.76 -25.13 -30.51
C PRO A 485 11.24 -24.52 -29.19
N ASP A 486 11.76 -25.37 -28.31
CA ASP A 486 12.32 -24.99 -27.01
C ASP A 486 13.47 -25.95 -26.63
N TYR A 487 14.11 -25.75 -25.49
CA TYR A 487 15.16 -26.63 -24.99
C TYR A 487 14.93 -27.00 -23.52
N MET A 488 15.40 -28.19 -23.13
CA MET A 488 15.34 -28.65 -21.74
C MET A 488 16.74 -29.09 -21.30
N THR A 489 17.13 -28.72 -20.09
CA THR A 489 18.46 -29.01 -19.54
C THR A 489 18.38 -30.07 -18.44
N ASP A 490 19.35 -30.96 -18.39
CA ASP A 490 19.46 -31.98 -17.35
C ASP A 490 20.92 -32.25 -16.95
N ILE A 491 21.12 -32.80 -15.76
CA ILE A 491 22.42 -33.28 -15.29
C ILE A 491 22.38 -34.80 -15.21
N VAL A 492 23.23 -35.45 -16.01
CA VAL A 492 23.35 -36.90 -16.06
C VAL A 492 24.71 -37.29 -15.50
N THR A 493 24.70 -38.09 -14.43
CA THR A 493 25.92 -38.74 -13.93
C THR A 493 26.17 -40.02 -14.72
N VAL A 494 27.35 -40.12 -15.31
CA VAL A 494 27.80 -41.24 -16.14
C VAL A 494 29.11 -41.82 -15.60
N GLU A 495 29.44 -43.03 -16.03
CA GLU A 495 30.67 -43.73 -15.69
C GLU A 495 31.29 -44.26 -16.99
N THR A 496 32.59 -44.04 -17.18
CA THR A 496 33.34 -44.52 -18.35
C THR A 496 33.81 -45.97 -18.16
N ALA A 497 34.35 -46.59 -19.21
CA ALA A 497 34.92 -47.94 -19.14
C ALA A 497 36.05 -48.06 -18.09
N ASP A 498 36.78 -46.97 -17.83
CA ASP A 498 37.87 -46.89 -16.85
C ASP A 498 37.38 -46.47 -15.45
N HIS A 499 36.07 -46.57 -15.19
CA HIS A 499 35.45 -46.18 -13.92
C HIS A 499 35.60 -44.69 -13.55
N ALA A 500 35.78 -43.80 -14.53
CA ALA A 500 35.77 -42.37 -14.27
C ALA A 500 34.33 -41.87 -14.19
N ARG A 501 33.94 -41.34 -13.03
CA ARG A 501 32.60 -40.77 -12.82
C ARG A 501 32.55 -39.34 -13.29
N LEU A 502 31.67 -39.05 -14.26
CA LEU A 502 31.50 -37.74 -14.85
C LEU A 502 30.08 -37.23 -14.65
N SER A 503 29.95 -35.93 -14.43
CA SER A 503 28.70 -35.19 -14.41
C SER A 503 28.58 -34.43 -15.72
N LEU A 504 27.60 -34.79 -16.53
CA LEU A 504 27.31 -34.16 -17.81
C LEU A 504 26.12 -33.22 -17.65
N LYS A 505 26.30 -31.94 -17.94
CA LYS A 505 25.19 -31.01 -18.10
C LYS A 505 24.81 -30.95 -19.57
N LEU A 506 23.65 -31.52 -19.91
CA LEU A 506 23.18 -31.65 -21.28
C LEU A 506 21.96 -30.75 -21.51
N SER A 507 21.86 -30.17 -22.70
CA SER A 507 20.70 -29.43 -23.17
C SER A 507 20.14 -30.11 -24.41
N TYR A 508 18.85 -30.40 -24.39
CA TYR A 508 18.15 -31.10 -25.46
C TYR A 508 17.24 -30.10 -26.17
N ASN A 509 17.46 -29.85 -27.45
CA ASN A 509 16.58 -29.01 -28.26
C ASN A 509 15.42 -29.87 -28.77
N TRP A 510 14.19 -29.43 -28.52
CA TRP A 510 13.00 -30.23 -28.77
C TRP A 510 11.86 -29.40 -29.38
N HIS A 511 10.99 -30.10 -30.10
CA HIS A 511 9.68 -29.59 -30.54
C HIS A 511 8.74 -30.78 -30.76
N PHE A 512 7.43 -30.51 -30.78
CA PHE A 512 6.41 -31.48 -31.16
C PHE A 512 6.10 -31.37 -32.64
N GLU A 513 6.09 -32.51 -33.33
CA GLU A 513 5.73 -32.60 -34.75
C GLU A 513 4.32 -33.16 -34.87
N VAL A 514 3.33 -32.26 -34.91
CA VAL A 514 1.91 -32.63 -34.83
C VAL A 514 1.12 -31.93 -35.92
N ASP A 515 0.25 -32.70 -36.57
CA ASP A 515 -0.76 -32.16 -37.47
C ASP A 515 -1.94 -31.61 -36.66
N LYS A 516 -2.09 -30.29 -36.65
CA LYS A 516 -3.13 -29.57 -35.90
C LYS A 516 -4.54 -29.86 -36.42
N ALA A 517 -4.69 -30.30 -37.67
CA ALA A 517 -5.99 -30.58 -38.25
C ALA A 517 -6.56 -31.95 -37.81
N ASN A 518 -5.69 -32.87 -37.37
CA ASN A 518 -6.11 -34.22 -37.00
C ASN A 518 -6.29 -34.36 -35.46
N PRO A 519 -7.53 -34.59 -34.97
CA PRO A 519 -7.79 -34.71 -33.53
C PRO A 519 -7.04 -35.84 -32.85
N GLN A 520 -6.79 -36.95 -33.55
CA GLN A 520 -6.06 -38.10 -32.99
C GLN A 520 -4.57 -37.77 -32.81
N SER A 521 -4.00 -37.01 -33.75
CA SER A 521 -2.62 -36.54 -33.68
C SER A 521 -2.46 -35.53 -32.53
N ALA A 522 -3.41 -34.60 -32.37
CA ALA A 522 -3.44 -33.68 -31.24
C ALA A 522 -3.53 -34.40 -29.89
N ALA A 523 -4.35 -35.45 -29.78
CA ALA A 523 -4.49 -36.24 -28.56
C ALA A 523 -3.20 -36.96 -28.15
N SER A 524 -2.33 -37.30 -29.10
CA SER A 524 -1.06 -37.98 -28.81
C SER A 524 -0.12 -37.15 -27.93
N ILE A 525 -0.17 -35.81 -28.04
CA ILE A 525 0.71 -34.88 -27.31
C ILE A 525 0.58 -35.09 -25.79
N PHE A 526 -0.65 -35.26 -25.31
CA PHE A 526 -0.97 -35.42 -23.89
C PHE A 526 -0.95 -36.88 -23.41
N ARG A 527 -0.58 -37.83 -24.27
CA ARG A 527 -0.54 -39.26 -23.92
C ARG A 527 0.57 -39.58 -22.90
N VAL A 528 1.64 -38.80 -22.92
CA VAL A 528 2.75 -38.88 -21.96
C VAL A 528 2.59 -37.71 -20.97
N PRO A 529 2.23 -37.95 -19.69
CA PRO A 529 1.99 -36.90 -18.72
C PRO A 529 3.21 -36.00 -18.48
N ASP A 530 4.39 -36.61 -18.32
CA ASP A 530 5.67 -35.90 -18.10
C ASP A 530 6.64 -36.17 -19.25
N PHE A 531 6.41 -35.53 -20.40
CA PHE A 531 7.27 -35.70 -21.57
C PHE A 531 8.71 -35.23 -21.33
N VAL A 532 8.92 -34.25 -20.46
CA VAL A 532 10.25 -33.71 -20.13
C VAL A 532 11.04 -34.75 -19.35
N GLY A 533 10.44 -35.31 -18.30
CA GLY A 533 11.04 -36.35 -17.48
C GLY A 533 11.33 -37.62 -18.27
N ASP A 534 10.34 -38.14 -19.01
CA ASP A 534 10.52 -39.33 -19.83
C ASP A 534 11.53 -39.11 -20.96
N GLY A 535 11.51 -37.92 -21.58
CA GLY A 535 12.49 -37.53 -22.60
C GLY A 535 13.91 -37.52 -22.06
N CYS A 536 14.15 -36.80 -20.96
CA CYS A 536 15.47 -36.71 -20.32
C CYS A 536 15.94 -38.09 -19.83
N LYS A 537 15.05 -38.89 -19.23
CA LYS A 537 15.37 -40.24 -18.72
C LYS A 537 15.76 -41.21 -19.83
N ALA A 538 15.05 -41.19 -20.95
CA ALA A 538 15.36 -42.02 -22.11
C ALA A 538 16.72 -41.66 -22.72
N ILE A 539 17.03 -40.37 -22.86
CA ILE A 539 18.33 -39.89 -23.34
C ILE A 539 19.44 -40.23 -22.36
N ALA A 540 19.26 -39.95 -21.08
CA ALA A 540 20.23 -40.23 -20.03
C ALA A 540 20.60 -41.73 -19.98
N SER A 541 19.64 -42.62 -20.22
CA SER A 541 19.90 -44.06 -20.34
C SER A 541 20.83 -44.39 -21.52
N ARG A 542 20.58 -43.80 -22.69
CA ARG A 542 21.41 -44.01 -23.90
C ARG A 542 22.80 -43.42 -23.77
N VAL A 543 22.91 -42.20 -23.24
CA VAL A 543 24.20 -41.54 -22.99
C VAL A 543 25.02 -42.36 -21.99
N ARG A 544 24.42 -42.82 -20.87
CA ARG A 544 25.10 -43.72 -19.93
C ARG A 544 25.60 -44.99 -20.61
N GLY A 545 24.77 -45.61 -21.45
CA GLY A 545 25.16 -46.82 -22.18
C GLY A 545 26.34 -46.60 -23.14
N ALA A 546 26.38 -45.48 -23.84
CA ALA A 546 27.46 -45.16 -24.78
C ALA A 546 28.77 -44.75 -24.07
N VAL A 547 28.69 -43.94 -23.01
CA VAL A 547 29.87 -43.50 -22.25
C VAL A 547 30.54 -44.67 -21.53
N ALA A 548 29.76 -45.64 -21.05
CA ALA A 548 30.30 -46.84 -20.42
C ALA A 548 31.14 -47.72 -21.35
N GLN A 549 31.03 -47.54 -22.68
CA GLN A 549 31.84 -48.26 -23.67
C GLN A 549 33.13 -47.51 -24.07
N ALA A 550 33.26 -46.23 -23.70
CA ALA A 550 34.41 -45.40 -24.04
C ALA A 550 35.35 -45.23 -22.85
N SER A 551 36.66 -45.14 -23.12
CA SER A 551 37.65 -44.74 -22.13
C SER A 551 37.46 -43.27 -21.73
N PHE A 552 38.01 -42.85 -20.59
CA PHE A 552 37.90 -41.46 -20.15
C PHE A 552 38.58 -40.47 -21.12
N ASP A 553 39.76 -40.81 -21.64
CA ASP A 553 40.51 -39.92 -22.54
C ASP A 553 39.83 -39.80 -23.91
N ASP A 554 39.33 -40.92 -24.46
CA ASP A 554 38.58 -40.92 -25.72
C ASP A 554 37.31 -40.10 -25.59
N PHE A 555 36.58 -40.27 -24.48
CA PHE A 555 35.38 -39.49 -24.22
C PHE A 555 35.70 -38.01 -23.98
N HIS A 556 36.80 -37.68 -23.29
CA HIS A 556 37.18 -36.27 -23.07
C HIS A 556 37.49 -35.55 -24.39
N LYS A 557 38.13 -36.23 -25.35
CA LYS A 557 38.47 -35.68 -26.67
C LYS A 557 37.29 -35.69 -27.66
N MET A 558 36.46 -36.73 -27.64
CA MET A 558 35.38 -36.95 -28.61
C MET A 558 33.98 -36.92 -28.00
N SER A 559 33.80 -36.23 -26.87
CA SER A 559 32.53 -36.19 -26.11
C SER A 559 31.31 -35.88 -26.99
N SER A 560 31.43 -34.89 -27.88
CA SER A 560 30.38 -34.50 -28.84
C SER A 560 29.96 -35.64 -29.76
N ASP A 561 30.91 -36.37 -30.32
CA ASP A 561 30.63 -37.44 -31.30
C ASP A 561 30.06 -38.67 -30.61
N VAL A 562 30.57 -39.03 -29.43
CA VAL A 562 30.06 -40.16 -28.63
C VAL A 562 28.60 -39.92 -28.23
N ILE A 563 28.26 -38.72 -27.75
CA ILE A 563 26.90 -38.39 -27.33
C ILE A 563 25.95 -38.29 -28.54
N ARG A 564 26.37 -37.68 -29.65
CA ARG A 564 25.57 -37.61 -30.87
C ARG A 564 25.33 -38.98 -31.50
N ALA A 565 26.33 -39.85 -31.50
CA ALA A 565 26.20 -41.23 -31.97
C ALA A 565 25.19 -42.02 -31.13
N ALA A 566 25.19 -41.81 -29.81
CA ALA A 566 24.28 -42.50 -28.89
C ALA A 566 22.80 -42.18 -29.12
N VAL A 567 22.48 -40.92 -29.45
CA VAL A 567 21.08 -40.46 -29.54
C VAL A 567 20.58 -40.31 -30.97
N ARG A 568 21.47 -40.38 -31.99
CA ARG A 568 21.21 -40.08 -33.40
C ARG A 568 20.80 -38.61 -33.60
N ASN A 569 21.13 -38.03 -34.75
CA ASN A 569 20.89 -36.60 -35.04
C ASN A 569 19.42 -36.16 -34.96
N ARG A 570 18.46 -37.07 -35.03
CA ARG A 570 17.03 -36.79 -34.82
C ARG A 570 16.43 -37.96 -34.06
N PHE A 571 15.93 -37.70 -32.87
CA PHE A 571 15.30 -38.71 -32.03
C PHE A 571 13.80 -38.46 -31.91
N PHE A 572 13.00 -39.41 -32.39
CA PHE A 572 11.54 -39.29 -32.45
C PHE A 572 10.90 -40.23 -31.42
N PHE A 573 10.05 -39.68 -30.55
CA PHE A 573 9.22 -40.45 -29.63
C PHE A 573 7.86 -40.72 -30.25
N SER A 574 7.57 -41.98 -30.57
CA SER A 574 6.32 -42.37 -31.22
C SER A 574 5.06 -42.23 -30.35
N ALA A 575 5.20 -42.15 -29.03
CA ALA A 575 4.05 -42.10 -28.12
C ALA A 575 3.36 -40.73 -28.11
N ASN A 576 4.12 -39.64 -28.22
CA ASN A 576 3.64 -38.26 -28.10
C ASN A 576 4.15 -37.33 -29.22
N HIS A 577 4.86 -37.86 -30.22
CA HIS A 577 5.43 -37.12 -31.33
C HIS A 577 6.45 -36.03 -30.91
N LEU A 578 7.10 -36.22 -29.76
CA LEU A 578 8.22 -35.38 -29.35
C LEU A 578 9.43 -35.66 -30.23
N VAL A 579 10.06 -34.61 -30.74
CA VAL A 579 11.26 -34.70 -31.56
C VAL A 579 12.39 -33.96 -30.89
N ILE A 580 13.51 -34.66 -30.68
CA ILE A 580 14.76 -34.07 -30.21
C ILE A 580 15.65 -33.87 -31.43
N THR A 581 15.99 -32.61 -31.70
CA THR A 581 16.70 -32.19 -32.90
C THR A 581 18.20 -32.12 -32.70
N ASN A 582 18.65 -31.71 -31.51
CA ASN A 582 20.07 -31.60 -31.20
C ASN A 582 20.30 -31.73 -29.70
N ILE A 583 21.51 -32.17 -29.33
CA ILE A 583 21.97 -32.28 -27.95
C ILE A 583 23.24 -31.44 -27.82
N ASP A 584 23.17 -30.45 -26.95
CA ASP A 584 24.27 -29.54 -26.65
C ASP A 584 24.87 -29.90 -25.29
N ILE A 585 26.18 -30.15 -25.27
CA ILE A 585 26.93 -30.45 -24.06
C ILE A 585 27.36 -29.11 -23.45
N GLN A 586 26.77 -28.74 -22.32
CA GLN A 586 27.11 -27.48 -21.64
C GLN A 586 28.35 -27.61 -20.77
N SER A 587 28.49 -28.72 -20.05
CA SER A 587 29.67 -29.00 -19.25
C SER A 587 29.89 -30.50 -19.05
N VAL A 588 31.17 -30.88 -18.91
CA VAL A 588 31.63 -32.22 -18.58
C VAL A 588 32.59 -32.08 -17.41
N GLU A 589 32.19 -32.54 -16.23
CA GLU A 589 33.00 -32.41 -15.02
C GLU A 589 33.24 -33.77 -14.35
N PRO A 590 34.47 -34.09 -13.93
CA PRO A 590 34.70 -35.21 -13.04
C PRO A 590 33.97 -35.00 -11.71
N VAL A 591 33.27 -36.03 -11.25
CA VAL A 591 32.60 -36.02 -9.94
C VAL A 591 33.63 -36.13 -8.81
N ASP A 592 34.67 -36.93 -9.03
CA ASP A 592 35.72 -37.17 -8.04
C ASP A 592 36.77 -36.05 -8.05
N GLN A 593 36.94 -35.40 -6.89
CA GLN A 593 37.89 -34.30 -6.73
C GLN A 593 39.33 -34.74 -7.05
N ARG A 594 39.72 -35.97 -6.69
CA ARG A 594 41.05 -36.52 -6.98
C ARG A 594 41.34 -36.59 -8.49
N THR A 595 40.33 -36.91 -9.29
CA THR A 595 40.45 -36.98 -10.76
C THR A 595 40.60 -35.57 -11.34
N ARG A 596 39.85 -34.60 -10.81
CA ARG A 596 39.98 -33.18 -11.15
C ARG A 596 41.39 -32.63 -10.84
N ASP A 597 41.92 -32.91 -9.65
CA ASP A 597 43.27 -32.48 -9.26
C ASP A 597 44.36 -33.13 -10.14
N SER A 598 44.14 -34.39 -10.54
CA SER A 598 45.04 -35.11 -11.45
C SER A 598 45.06 -34.50 -12.85
N LEU A 599 43.89 -34.11 -13.37
CA LEU A 599 43.77 -33.40 -14.65
C LEU A 599 44.45 -32.02 -14.58
N GLN A 600 44.28 -31.28 -13.49
CA GLN A 600 44.91 -29.98 -13.31
C GLN A 600 46.45 -30.08 -13.33
N LYS A 601 47.01 -31.11 -12.69
CA LYS A 601 48.45 -31.41 -12.76
C LYS A 601 48.90 -31.73 -14.19
N SER A 602 48.10 -32.50 -14.93
CA SER A 602 48.38 -32.81 -16.33
C SER A 602 48.44 -31.56 -17.20
N VAL A 603 47.50 -30.62 -17.04
CA VAL A 603 47.50 -29.33 -17.75
C VAL A 603 48.71 -28.48 -17.38
N GLN A 604 49.07 -28.43 -16.08
CA GLN A 604 50.25 -27.70 -15.62
C GLN A 604 51.55 -28.24 -16.26
N LEU A 605 51.71 -29.57 -16.29
CA LEU A 605 52.84 -30.22 -16.95
C LEU A 605 52.86 -29.93 -18.46
N ALA A 606 51.70 -29.93 -19.12
CA ALA A 606 51.60 -29.59 -20.54
C ALA A 606 52.07 -28.14 -20.82
N ILE A 607 51.64 -27.17 -20.00
CA ILE A 607 52.10 -25.78 -20.11
C ILE A 607 53.61 -25.72 -19.89
N GLU A 608 54.14 -26.36 -18.85
CA GLU A 608 55.57 -26.39 -18.55
C GLU A 608 56.40 -26.96 -19.72
N ILE A 609 55.92 -28.04 -20.36
CA ILE A 609 56.56 -28.63 -21.54
C ILE A 609 56.56 -27.62 -22.71
N THR A 610 55.43 -26.96 -22.98
CA THR A 610 55.37 -25.96 -24.06
C THR A 610 56.27 -24.75 -23.79
N THR A 611 56.33 -24.27 -22.55
CA THR A 611 57.23 -23.18 -22.15
C THR A 611 58.69 -23.58 -22.28
N LYS A 612 59.07 -24.78 -21.80
CA LYS A 612 60.43 -25.31 -21.96
C LYS A 612 60.80 -25.50 -23.43
N SER A 613 59.86 -25.95 -24.26
CA SER A 613 60.06 -26.09 -25.71
C SER A 613 60.27 -24.73 -26.38
N GLN A 614 59.47 -23.72 -26.03
CA GLN A 614 59.66 -22.35 -26.55
C GLN A 614 60.97 -21.74 -26.08
N GLU A 615 61.33 -21.91 -24.80
CA GLU A 615 62.61 -21.45 -24.24
C GLU A 615 63.80 -22.10 -24.94
N ALA A 616 63.74 -23.42 -25.17
CA ALA A 616 64.77 -24.13 -25.90
C ALA A 616 64.88 -23.64 -27.35
N SER A 617 63.77 -23.45 -28.05
CA SER A 617 63.76 -22.91 -29.42
C SER A 617 64.37 -21.51 -29.49
N ALA A 618 64.01 -20.62 -28.56
CA ALA A 618 64.56 -19.27 -28.49
C ALA A 618 66.06 -19.27 -28.19
N LYS A 619 66.53 -20.16 -27.29
CA LYS A 619 67.97 -20.34 -27.04
C LYS A 619 68.72 -20.84 -28.27
N HIS A 620 68.16 -21.79 -29.00
CA HIS A 620 68.76 -22.29 -30.24
C HIS A 620 68.83 -21.22 -31.33
N GLU A 621 67.80 -20.40 -31.48
CA GLU A 621 67.79 -19.30 -32.44
C GLU A 621 68.77 -18.19 -32.05
N ALA A 622 68.84 -17.83 -30.77
CA ALA A 622 69.83 -16.88 -30.26
C ALA A 622 71.27 -17.38 -30.50
N ALA A 623 71.54 -18.66 -30.23
CA ALA A 623 72.85 -19.26 -30.49
C ALA A 623 73.19 -19.28 -32.00
N ARG A 624 72.21 -19.55 -32.87
CA ARG A 624 72.40 -19.48 -34.33
C ARG A 624 72.77 -18.07 -34.79
N LEU A 625 72.04 -17.06 -34.33
CA LEU A 625 72.29 -15.65 -34.65
C LEU A 625 73.66 -15.19 -34.14
N GLU A 626 74.04 -15.60 -32.93
CA GLU A 626 75.37 -15.31 -32.37
C GLU A 626 76.48 -15.92 -33.24
N GLN A 627 76.30 -17.16 -33.69
CA GLN A 627 77.28 -17.83 -34.55
C GLN A 627 77.38 -17.19 -35.94
N GLU A 628 76.25 -16.77 -36.52
CA GLU A 628 76.22 -16.03 -37.79
C GLU A 628 76.93 -14.67 -37.66
N ALA A 629 76.66 -13.93 -36.59
CA ALA A 629 77.30 -12.65 -36.32
C ALA A 629 78.82 -12.80 -36.14
N LYS A 630 79.27 -13.82 -35.38
CA LYS A 630 80.70 -14.14 -35.23
C LYS A 630 81.35 -14.49 -36.57
N GLY A 631 80.72 -15.36 -37.36
CA GLY A 631 81.22 -15.74 -38.68
C GLY A 631 81.30 -14.55 -39.66
N ARG A 632 80.33 -13.63 -39.60
CA ARG A 632 80.34 -12.40 -40.42
C ARG A 632 81.45 -11.45 -40.00
N LEU A 633 81.66 -11.27 -38.68
CA LEU A 633 82.72 -10.41 -38.14
C LEU A 633 84.11 -10.95 -38.50
N GLU A 634 84.32 -12.27 -38.41
CA GLU A 634 85.59 -12.90 -38.82
C GLU A 634 85.85 -12.71 -40.32
N ARG A 635 84.84 -12.92 -41.18
CA ARG A 635 84.98 -12.65 -42.62
C ARG A 635 85.32 -11.19 -42.91
N GLN A 636 84.66 -10.25 -42.23
CA GLN A 636 84.94 -8.83 -42.39
C GLN A 636 86.38 -8.51 -41.99
N LYS A 637 86.85 -9.04 -40.86
CA LYS A 637 88.23 -8.89 -40.41
C LYS A 637 89.24 -9.41 -41.43
N ILE A 638 89.00 -10.59 -42.02
CA ILE A 638 89.86 -11.15 -43.06
C ILE A 638 89.87 -10.26 -44.32
N ASN A 639 88.72 -9.70 -44.72
CA ASN A 639 88.66 -8.79 -45.85
C ASN A 639 89.43 -7.49 -45.59
N ASP A 640 89.27 -6.90 -44.40
CA ASP A 640 89.99 -5.69 -44.00
C ASP A 640 91.52 -5.95 -43.98
N GLU A 641 91.94 -7.09 -43.45
CA GLU A 641 93.35 -7.53 -43.48
C GLU A 641 93.86 -7.75 -44.91
N ALA A 642 93.04 -8.35 -45.79
CA ALA A 642 93.39 -8.56 -47.19
C ALA A 642 93.49 -7.24 -47.99
N GLU A 643 92.63 -6.26 -47.73
CA GLU A 643 92.71 -4.92 -48.32
C GLU A 643 93.95 -4.18 -47.84
N ALA A 644 94.27 -4.26 -46.55
CA ALA A 644 95.49 -3.71 -45.99
C ALA A 644 96.75 -4.31 -46.66
N GLU A 645 96.77 -5.63 -46.87
CA GLU A 645 97.88 -6.31 -47.56
C GLU A 645 97.97 -5.96 -49.06
N LYS A 646 96.84 -5.71 -49.76
CA LYS A 646 96.87 -5.18 -51.14
C LYS A 646 97.51 -3.80 -51.20
N ALA A 647 97.11 -2.89 -50.31
CA ALA A 647 97.70 -1.55 -50.22
C ALA A 647 99.20 -1.63 -49.87
N ARG A 648 99.57 -2.56 -48.98
CA ARG A 648 100.96 -2.83 -48.61
C ARG A 648 101.79 -3.32 -49.78
N LYS A 649 101.24 -4.20 -50.63
CA LYS A 649 101.90 -4.65 -51.86
C LYS A 649 102.16 -3.49 -52.81
N SER A 650 101.19 -2.60 -53.05
CA SER A 650 101.40 -1.43 -53.91
C SER A 650 102.46 -0.48 -53.36
N LEU A 651 102.48 -0.27 -52.04
CA LEU A 651 103.49 0.55 -51.39
C LEU A 651 104.89 -0.06 -51.55
N LEU A 652 105.02 -1.37 -51.35
CA LEU A 652 106.27 -2.10 -51.57
C LEU A 652 106.73 -2.04 -53.03
N GLN A 653 105.81 -2.11 -53.99
CA GLN A 653 106.15 -2.00 -55.42
C GLN A 653 106.63 -0.60 -55.78
N LEU A 654 105.97 0.45 -55.27
CA LEU A 654 106.42 1.83 -55.44
C LEU A 654 107.79 2.06 -54.77
N GLN A 655 107.99 1.54 -53.56
CA GLN A 655 109.30 1.60 -52.89
C GLN A 655 110.39 0.89 -53.70
N ALA A 656 110.11 -0.28 -54.27
CA ALA A 656 111.05 -0.99 -55.13
C ALA A 656 111.34 -0.22 -56.43
N GLN A 657 110.33 0.42 -57.04
CA GLN A 657 110.52 1.27 -58.21
C GLN A 657 111.35 2.51 -57.89
N SER A 658 111.05 3.20 -56.78
CA SER A 658 111.85 4.34 -56.31
C SER A 658 113.30 3.93 -56.05
N ALA A 659 113.52 2.79 -55.39
CA ALA A 659 114.86 2.25 -55.16
C ALA A 659 115.58 1.88 -56.46
N ALA A 660 114.88 1.34 -57.46
CA ALA A 660 115.44 1.03 -58.77
C ALA A 660 115.80 2.30 -59.55
N VAL A 661 114.96 3.33 -59.53
CA VAL A 661 115.25 4.64 -60.16
C VAL A 661 116.42 5.33 -59.46
N GLU A 662 116.48 5.28 -58.14
CA GLU A 662 117.61 5.83 -57.36
C GLU A 662 118.92 5.12 -57.72
N SER A 663 118.92 3.77 -57.72
CA SER A 663 120.11 2.97 -58.05
C SER A 663 120.58 3.17 -59.50
N THR A 664 119.66 3.17 -60.47
CA THR A 664 119.98 3.42 -61.88
C THR A 664 120.39 4.87 -62.13
N GLY A 665 119.73 5.84 -61.48
CA GLY A 665 120.10 7.25 -61.53
C GLY A 665 121.51 7.47 -61.02
N GLN A 666 121.88 6.86 -59.89
CA GLN A 666 123.24 6.93 -59.34
C GLN A 666 124.27 6.30 -60.28
N ALA A 667 124.03 5.08 -60.75
CA ALA A 667 124.95 4.38 -61.64
C ALA A 667 125.13 5.08 -63.00
N THR A 668 124.05 5.61 -63.59
CA THR A 668 124.12 6.33 -64.87
C THR A 668 124.78 7.69 -64.73
N ALA A 669 124.53 8.42 -63.63
CA ALA A 669 125.22 9.68 -63.33
C ALA A 669 126.73 9.45 -63.17
N GLU A 670 127.14 8.43 -62.40
CA GLU A 670 128.56 8.06 -62.26
C GLU A 670 129.20 7.63 -63.57
N ALA A 671 128.50 6.81 -64.37
CA ALA A 671 129.01 6.33 -65.66
C ALA A 671 129.17 7.48 -66.67
N LYS A 672 128.20 8.40 -66.77
CA LYS A 672 128.29 9.58 -67.66
C LYS A 672 129.43 10.50 -67.23
N ALA A 673 129.54 10.81 -65.94
CA ALA A 673 130.62 11.65 -65.42
C ALA A 673 132.00 11.04 -65.73
N ARG A 674 132.14 9.72 -65.60
CA ARG A 674 133.40 9.01 -65.90
C ARG A 674 133.70 8.97 -67.41
N ALA A 675 132.67 8.79 -68.26
CA ALA A 675 132.82 8.78 -69.71
C ALA A 675 133.19 10.16 -70.26
N GLU A 676 132.55 11.23 -69.79
CA GLU A 676 132.91 12.61 -70.16
C GLU A 676 134.34 12.95 -69.73
N ALA A 677 134.74 12.56 -68.51
CA ALA A 677 136.12 12.74 -68.05
C ALA A 677 137.13 12.03 -68.97
N ALA A 678 136.86 10.77 -69.35
CA ALA A 678 137.74 10.01 -70.24
C ALA A 678 137.78 10.57 -71.68
N GLN A 679 136.66 11.10 -72.18
CA GLN A 679 136.61 11.73 -73.51
C GLN A 679 137.50 12.98 -73.56
N ILE A 680 137.42 13.84 -72.54
CA ILE A 680 138.25 15.05 -72.43
C ILE A 680 139.74 14.66 -72.38
N GLU A 681 140.10 13.65 -71.59
CA GLU A 681 141.47 13.13 -71.55
C GLU A 681 141.95 12.59 -72.91
N GLY A 682 141.09 11.85 -73.63
CA GLY A 682 141.39 11.31 -74.95
C GLY A 682 141.65 12.39 -76.00
N GLU A 683 140.79 13.42 -76.07
CA GLU A 683 140.95 14.55 -76.99
C GLU A 683 142.21 15.38 -76.67
N ALA A 684 142.50 15.59 -75.38
CA ALA A 684 143.73 16.23 -74.92
C ALA A 684 144.98 15.42 -75.32
N ALA A 685 144.95 14.09 -75.22
CA ALA A 685 146.08 13.24 -75.59
C ALA A 685 146.38 13.23 -77.10
N VAL A 686 145.34 13.24 -77.94
CA VAL A 686 145.50 13.28 -79.41
C VAL A 686 146.06 14.63 -79.86
N THR A 687 145.54 15.73 -79.31
CA THR A 687 146.04 17.08 -79.61
C THR A 687 147.50 17.22 -79.15
N MET A 688 147.82 16.74 -77.95
CA MET A 688 149.19 16.67 -77.45
C MET A 688 150.10 15.85 -78.37
N SER A 689 149.64 14.70 -78.86
CA SER A 689 150.41 13.83 -79.77
C SER A 689 150.65 14.47 -81.14
N LYS A 690 149.66 15.19 -81.71
CA LYS A 690 149.82 15.94 -82.96
C LYS A 690 150.88 17.05 -82.83
N LEU A 691 150.82 17.82 -81.75
CA LEU A 691 151.81 18.87 -81.46
C LEU A 691 153.21 18.26 -81.30
N LYS A 692 153.31 17.12 -80.62
CA LYS A 692 154.56 16.39 -80.43
C LYS A 692 155.13 15.86 -81.75
N ALA A 693 154.27 15.32 -82.62
CA ALA A 693 154.66 14.82 -83.95
C ALA A 693 155.17 15.96 -84.85
N GLN A 694 154.51 17.12 -84.85
CA GLN A 694 155.00 18.31 -85.57
C GLN A 694 156.36 18.77 -85.03
N SER A 695 156.54 18.80 -83.70
CA SER A 695 157.83 19.12 -83.07
C SER A 695 158.94 18.15 -83.52
N THR A 696 158.65 16.84 -83.57
CA THR A 696 159.63 15.85 -84.03
C THR A 696 159.97 15.97 -85.51
N LYS A 697 159.00 16.34 -86.35
CA LYS A 697 159.22 16.50 -87.80
C LYS A 697 160.17 17.67 -88.07
N ILE A 698 159.99 18.78 -87.36
CA ILE A 698 160.88 19.95 -87.41
C ILE A 698 162.29 19.56 -86.95
N LYS A 699 162.41 18.84 -85.82
CA LYS A 699 163.72 18.36 -85.34
C LYS A 699 164.42 17.42 -86.33
N SER A 700 163.67 16.58 -87.05
CA SER A 700 164.25 15.63 -88.00
C SER A 700 164.81 16.27 -89.27
N ALA A 701 164.19 17.36 -89.76
CA ALA A 701 164.65 18.08 -90.94
C ALA A 701 166.02 18.74 -90.75
N ASP A 702 166.34 19.13 -89.50
CA ASP A 702 167.62 19.76 -89.15
C ASP A 702 168.80 18.75 -89.14
N SER A 703 168.51 17.46 -89.00
CA SER A 703 169.52 16.43 -88.69
C SER A 703 170.13 15.73 -89.91
N SER A 704 169.54 15.81 -91.11
CA SER A 704 170.00 15.04 -92.27
C SER A 704 171.11 15.70 -93.11
N SER A 705 171.52 16.93 -92.81
CA SER A 705 172.58 17.64 -93.56
C SER A 705 174.00 17.37 -93.05
N SER A 706 174.17 16.90 -91.81
CA SER A 706 175.48 16.76 -91.20
C SER A 706 175.75 15.31 -90.79
N ARG A 707 176.60 14.65 -91.59
CA ARG A 707 177.64 13.71 -91.15
C ARG A 707 177.17 12.65 -90.13
N ARG A 708 176.95 11.38 -90.49
CA ARG A 708 177.91 10.48 -91.19
C ARG A 708 179.34 10.57 -90.63
N SER A 709 179.49 10.76 -89.32
CA SER A 709 180.74 10.53 -88.57
C SER A 709 180.55 9.38 -87.59
N SER A 710 181.23 8.27 -87.93
CA SER A 710 181.79 7.27 -87.02
C SER A 710 180.88 6.57 -86.02
N SER A 711 180.70 5.27 -86.28
CA SER A 711 180.54 4.17 -85.32
C SER A 711 180.87 4.56 -83.87
N ARG A 712 179.96 4.45 -82.91
CA ARG A 712 179.17 3.26 -82.52
C ARG A 712 180.04 2.01 -82.36
N ARG A 713 180.70 1.91 -81.20
CA ARG A 713 180.70 0.75 -80.29
C ARG A 713 181.84 0.86 -79.28
N SER A 714 181.49 1.06 -78.02
CA SER A 714 182.05 0.36 -76.85
C SER A 714 181.47 1.05 -75.62
N THR A 715 180.65 0.33 -74.85
CA THR A 715 181.03 -0.42 -73.64
C THR A 715 181.17 0.50 -72.43
N THR A 716 180.39 0.15 -71.40
CA THR A 716 180.66 0.39 -69.98
C THR A 716 180.84 1.83 -69.52
N ALA A 717 179.77 2.39 -68.96
CA ALA A 717 179.86 3.06 -67.65
C ALA A 717 178.47 3.26 -67.03
N ARG A 718 178.48 3.14 -65.69
CA ARG A 718 177.43 3.31 -64.68
C ARG A 718 176.62 4.61 -64.84
N PRO A 719 175.39 4.65 -64.31
CA PRO A 719 175.16 5.12 -62.92
C PRO A 719 174.12 4.22 -62.20
N TRP A 720 174.35 3.72 -60.98
CA TRP A 720 174.29 4.42 -59.68
C TRP A 720 172.97 5.16 -59.39
N PRO A 721 172.42 4.98 -58.18
CA PRO A 721 171.02 4.57 -58.05
C PRO A 721 170.20 5.58 -57.22
N SER A 722 168.97 5.86 -57.62
CA SER A 722 167.97 6.39 -56.67
C SER A 722 167.20 5.21 -56.09
N SER A 723 167.71 4.75 -54.96
CA SER A 723 167.07 3.89 -53.96
C SER A 723 165.59 4.25 -53.73
N ARG A 724 164.66 3.29 -53.77
CA ARG A 724 164.33 2.28 -52.74
C ARG A 724 163.66 2.86 -51.47
N SER A 725 162.50 2.24 -51.16
CA SER A 725 162.15 1.59 -49.89
C SER A 725 161.57 2.40 -48.70
N THR A 726 160.38 1.92 -48.24
CA THR A 726 159.98 1.53 -46.85
C THR A 726 159.86 2.56 -45.69
N ARG A 727 158.65 2.59 -45.05
CA ARG A 727 158.20 2.71 -43.58
C ARG A 727 159.17 3.30 -42.50
N PRO A 728 158.74 3.73 -41.27
CA PRO A 728 157.42 3.95 -40.60
C PRO A 728 157.32 5.32 -39.82
N GLU A 729 156.38 5.42 -38.84
CA GLU A 729 156.10 6.49 -37.83
C GLU A 729 155.28 7.73 -38.27
N SER A 730 154.39 8.34 -37.48
CA SER A 730 153.60 7.99 -36.29
C SER A 730 152.60 9.16 -36.03
N TRP A 731 151.56 8.88 -35.23
CA TRP A 731 150.54 9.79 -34.63
C TRP A 731 149.33 10.27 -35.47
N LEU A 732 148.16 9.62 -35.23
CA LEU A 732 146.99 10.09 -34.42
C LEU A 732 146.57 11.59 -34.48
N PRO A 733 145.33 11.97 -34.06
CA PRO A 733 144.07 11.22 -33.76
C PRO A 733 142.83 11.92 -34.42
N SER A 734 141.54 11.60 -34.21
CA SER A 734 140.80 10.95 -33.11
C SER A 734 139.37 10.59 -33.55
N SER A 735 138.90 9.42 -33.09
CA SER A 735 137.69 9.16 -32.26
C SER A 735 136.58 10.24 -32.08
N PRO A 736 135.36 9.89 -31.61
CA PRO A 736 134.93 8.59 -31.07
C PRO A 736 133.58 8.03 -31.57
N ARG A 737 133.44 6.72 -31.33
CA ARG A 737 132.17 5.97 -31.22
C ARG A 737 131.37 6.41 -29.98
N SER A 738 130.06 6.20 -30.02
CA SER A 738 129.32 5.75 -28.84
C SER A 738 128.22 4.76 -29.22
N SER A 739 127.88 3.94 -28.23
CA SER A 739 126.95 2.83 -28.22
C SER A 739 125.92 3.05 -27.11
N ARG A 740 124.74 2.40 -27.23
CA ARG A 740 123.76 2.07 -26.18
C ARG A 740 123.05 3.25 -25.46
N ARG A 741 121.72 3.12 -25.33
CA ARG A 741 121.06 2.91 -24.02
C ARG A 741 119.58 2.53 -24.13
N SER A 742 119.26 1.43 -23.45
CA SER A 742 118.01 1.15 -22.73
C SER A 742 118.10 1.73 -21.32
N SER A 743 116.99 2.22 -20.73
CA SER A 743 116.61 2.08 -19.30
C SER A 743 115.48 3.08 -18.92
N THR A 744 114.23 2.64 -18.67
CA THR A 744 113.59 2.46 -17.32
C THR A 744 112.72 3.68 -16.88
N PRO A 745 111.87 3.62 -15.83
CA PRO A 745 110.44 3.92 -15.96
C PRO A 745 110.00 5.07 -15.01
N SER A 746 108.72 5.46 -15.00
CA SER A 746 108.10 6.11 -13.84
C SER A 746 106.56 6.19 -13.95
N VAL A 747 105.92 5.54 -12.98
CA VAL A 747 104.58 5.76 -12.39
C VAL A 747 104.80 6.72 -11.18
N PRO A 748 103.85 7.44 -10.49
CA PRO A 748 102.37 7.33 -10.38
C PRO A 748 101.49 8.62 -10.32
N ARG A 749 100.15 8.38 -10.38
CA ARG A 749 98.99 9.02 -9.68
C ARG A 749 98.51 10.43 -10.14
N PRO A 750 97.17 10.67 -10.17
CA PRO A 750 96.40 10.91 -8.94
C PRO A 750 95.01 10.27 -8.84
N SER A 751 94.56 10.24 -7.58
CA SER A 751 93.30 9.75 -7.02
C SER A 751 92.17 10.77 -7.05
N ARG A 752 90.92 10.31 -7.20
CA ARG A 752 89.80 10.54 -6.25
C ARG A 752 88.51 9.94 -6.82
N ARG A 753 88.00 8.88 -6.20
CA ARG A 753 86.57 8.67 -5.91
C ARG A 753 86.42 7.47 -4.98
N SER A 754 85.73 7.73 -3.88
CA SER A 754 85.15 6.79 -2.92
C SER A 754 83.66 7.18 -2.78
N PRO A 755 82.75 6.37 -2.21
CA PRO A 755 82.98 5.06 -1.59
C PRO A 755 82.05 3.93 -2.08
N ARG A 756 82.51 2.69 -1.93
CA ARG A 756 81.67 1.53 -1.59
C ARG A 756 82.13 1.04 -0.21
N PRO A 757 81.23 0.61 0.66
CA PRO A 757 81.49 -0.46 1.61
C PRO A 757 80.77 -1.75 1.22
N ALA A 758 81.40 -2.84 1.66
CA ALA A 758 81.07 -4.26 1.62
C ALA A 758 79.74 -4.58 2.37
N PRO A 759 79.31 -5.85 2.64
CA PRO A 759 80.10 -7.09 2.54
C PRO A 759 79.37 -8.43 2.22
N ARG A 760 80.20 -9.50 2.13
CA ARG A 760 79.97 -10.91 2.58
C ARG A 760 78.98 -11.75 1.76
N CYS A 761 79.45 -12.72 0.97
CA CYS A 761 79.87 -14.08 1.38
C CYS A 761 79.54 -14.53 2.82
N ARG A 762 78.70 -15.57 2.92
CA ARG A 762 78.75 -16.64 3.93
C ARG A 762 78.85 -18.00 3.23
N PRO A 763 79.37 -19.04 3.92
CA PRO A 763 80.32 -19.98 3.33
C PRO A 763 79.91 -21.46 3.50
N SER A 764 80.84 -22.36 3.13
CA SER A 764 81.03 -23.74 3.64
C SER A 764 79.97 -24.77 3.23
N CYS A 765 80.30 -25.99 2.79
CA CYS A 765 81.39 -26.84 3.25
C CYS A 765 82.14 -27.54 2.11
N SER A 766 83.41 -27.80 2.40
CA SER A 766 84.28 -28.74 1.73
C SER A 766 84.27 -30.09 2.46
N ARG A 767 84.57 -31.16 1.69
CA ARG A 767 85.06 -32.50 2.09
C ARG A 767 84.05 -33.42 2.81
N ALA A 768 84.13 -34.74 2.76
CA ALA A 768 84.64 -35.78 1.87
C ALA A 768 84.39 -37.09 2.66
N TRP A 769 83.80 -38.14 2.04
CA TRP A 769 84.15 -39.57 2.20
C TRP A 769 83.01 -40.53 1.82
N ALA A 770 83.38 -41.45 0.93
CA ALA A 770 83.20 -42.91 0.97
C ALA A 770 81.81 -43.60 0.91
N SER A 771 81.85 -44.69 0.12
CA SER A 771 81.13 -45.98 0.20
C SER A 771 79.64 -45.99 -0.19
N ARG A 772 79.29 -46.70 -1.28
CA ARG A 772 78.86 -48.13 -1.33
C ARG A 772 77.62 -48.38 -0.46
N ALA A 773 76.61 -49.14 -0.85
CA ALA A 773 76.26 -49.88 -2.05
C ALA A 773 74.81 -50.35 -1.82
N SER A 774 74.01 -50.42 -2.88
CA SER A 774 72.92 -51.37 -3.18
C SER A 774 71.92 -50.74 -4.13
#